data_AF-A0A5A9NWV6-F1
#
_entry.id   AF-A0A5A9NWV6-F1
#
_cell.length_a   1.000
_cell.length_b   1.000
_cell.length_c   1.000
_cell.angle_alpha   90.00
_cell.angle_beta   90.00
_cell.angle_gamma   90.00
#
_symmetry.space_group_name_H-M   'P 1'
#
loop_
_entity.id
_entity.type
_entity.pdbx_description
1 polymer ?
#
loop_
_entity_poly.entity_id
_entity_poly.type
_entity_poly.pdbx_seq_one_letter_code
_entity_poly.pdbx_strand_id
1 'polypeptide(L)'
;MTFLFRSGSLREKFRAIAQATYTHSRNLACFVFTYKGLQGIQQQIQGKQLQSHAFLAACVGGWLVFGENNNINSQINMYLLSRILFALSRLAMEKGYIPQPKRDPFPLFATLVWEFRFRNVHLKSTRNQLNHNTSGLISRTLVLRRGLTLQILSHTEAWRDHEKNRSVNSNGDRFQDAPVFKFKSFDLQSAKNQLNHKTNGLSSSTLVLRRGQAFQILVNFDGRAFDARKDKLVFQVVLGPLSFELPLSGTGLPASGSGLPGSGSGLSGSGLPASGSELPASGSGLPVSGSGFAVSGSGLPVSGSGQPVSGTGQPSTNRWSATLEGSTTPNSPRTISVSLLSPASASVGVYTLSLRVQTSMSVKTHSLGLFTLLCNPWCKGDSVFLSSEELRDEYVRSDIGLLFKGTSSNYVSRPWSYEQYEKGILDICMKLLELSPQCLANRRSDLLNRSNPVYIGRVISAMVNSQDDRGVLTGNWSGEYKGGVNPSTWSGSADILRKWSESQFRPVKYGQCWVFAAVMCTVMRALGIPTRAVTNFSSAHDTDGNMVIEEYYSELGQKLSLSKDSIWNFHVWVESWMKRPDLGQEYDGWQVLDPTPQETSGGMYRCGPAALKAILDKKVDAKYDVPFVYAEVNADVRTMIVRDGKVLSSTTDTKRVGDLICTKHPGSMRMLNITTQYKIERVPEGVVVSLSLLKTPVVGENIIFNVTVTNNESTHKELKAHINAQNKEYNSNPTTTFWEAHNDLKLGPKETQTFKHEILSSDYASKEVREDYLVNLAVVIEDVETQKRTLASQEFNIISPTLTIEIANENAVVVDKQQVATVTFTSTFSVPVNGELTVMGSGLLEEKVKIRLTLKPGEAMKRPVQFTPRMSGSKMLQASLVLTNLSSVLHGFKTINVKQD
;
A
#
# COMPACT_ATOMS: atom_id res chain seq x y z
N MET A 1 31.18 -12.24 -0.71
CA MET A 1 32.61 -12.22 -0.35
C MET A 1 33.52 -12.77 -1.46
N THR A 2 33.31 -13.98 -1.97
CA THR A 2 34.15 -14.58 -3.04
C THR A 2 34.24 -13.71 -4.30
N PHE A 3 33.14 -13.11 -4.76
CA PHE A 3 33.17 -12.19 -5.91
C PHE A 3 34.01 -10.93 -5.67
N LEU A 4 33.95 -10.38 -4.45
CA LEU A 4 34.57 -9.11 -4.06
C LEU A 4 36.06 -9.25 -3.69
N PHE A 5 36.47 -10.39 -3.12
CA PHE A 5 37.78 -10.53 -2.47
C PHE A 5 38.65 -11.67 -3.01
N ARG A 6 38.11 -12.59 -3.82
CA ARG A 6 38.90 -13.66 -4.44
C ARG A 6 39.31 -13.22 -5.86
N SER A 7 40.61 -13.28 -6.15
CA SER A 7 41.16 -13.12 -7.50
C SER A 7 40.94 -14.39 -8.33
N GLY A 8 40.81 -14.25 -9.66
CA GLY A 8 40.55 -15.37 -10.58
C GLY A 8 39.42 -15.07 -11.58
N SER A 9 39.25 -15.94 -12.56
CA SER A 9 38.19 -15.87 -13.57
C SER A 9 36.80 -16.04 -12.94
N LEU A 10 35.75 -15.54 -13.61
CA LEU A 10 34.37 -15.73 -13.14
C LEU A 10 34.03 -17.21 -12.94
N ARG A 11 34.49 -18.08 -13.84
CA ARG A 11 34.29 -19.54 -13.76
C ARG A 11 34.90 -20.15 -12.50
N GLU A 12 36.10 -19.73 -12.11
CA GLU A 12 36.76 -20.19 -10.89
C GLU A 12 36.06 -19.67 -9.63
N LYS A 13 35.57 -18.43 -9.66
CA LYS A 13 34.76 -17.88 -8.56
C LYS A 13 33.46 -18.64 -8.36
N PHE A 14 32.75 -18.99 -9.44
CA PHE A 14 31.55 -19.82 -9.37
C PHE A 14 31.84 -21.22 -8.86
N ARG A 15 32.89 -21.89 -9.38
CA ARG A 15 33.31 -23.21 -8.90
C ARG A 15 33.65 -23.19 -7.42
N ALA A 16 34.35 -22.17 -6.95
CA ALA A 16 34.68 -21.98 -5.55
C ALA A 16 33.45 -21.80 -4.65
N ILE A 17 32.43 -21.07 -5.12
CA ILE A 17 31.17 -20.91 -4.39
C ILE A 17 30.45 -22.26 -4.31
N ALA A 18 30.29 -22.95 -5.43
CA ALA A 18 29.63 -24.25 -5.48
C ALA A 18 30.32 -25.27 -4.55
N GLN A 19 31.65 -25.32 -4.56
CA GLN A 19 32.42 -26.21 -3.68
C GLN A 19 32.26 -25.83 -2.20
N ALA A 20 32.29 -24.54 -1.86
CA ALA A 20 32.10 -24.09 -0.48
C ALA A 20 30.68 -24.37 0.04
N THR A 21 29.66 -24.14 -0.78
CA THR A 21 28.27 -24.47 -0.46
C THR A 21 28.10 -25.98 -0.27
N TYR A 22 28.65 -26.79 -1.18
CA TYR A 22 28.60 -28.24 -1.07
C TYR A 22 29.26 -28.75 0.22
N THR A 23 30.49 -28.28 0.53
CA THR A 23 31.18 -28.66 1.78
C THR A 23 30.39 -28.23 3.02
N HIS A 24 29.82 -27.02 3.02
CA HIS A 24 28.99 -26.55 4.13
C HIS A 24 27.74 -27.42 4.35
N SER A 25 26.98 -27.66 3.28
CA SER A 25 25.76 -28.47 3.33
C SER A 25 26.06 -29.93 3.71
N ARG A 26 27.13 -30.52 3.16
CA ARG A 26 27.56 -31.88 3.49
C ARG A 26 27.91 -32.01 4.97
N ASN A 27 28.71 -31.08 5.50
CA ASN A 27 29.11 -31.12 6.91
C ASN A 27 27.89 -30.96 7.83
N LEU A 28 26.96 -30.05 7.53
CA LEU A 28 25.75 -29.90 8.34
C LEU A 28 24.88 -31.17 8.31
N ALA A 29 24.70 -31.78 7.14
CA ALA A 29 23.95 -33.02 7.00
C ALA A 29 24.61 -34.18 7.77
N CYS A 30 25.93 -34.34 7.65
CA CYS A 30 26.69 -35.34 8.42
C CYS A 30 26.56 -35.10 9.93
N PHE A 31 26.63 -33.86 10.40
CA PHE A 31 26.46 -33.54 11.83
C PHE A 31 25.08 -33.92 12.33
N VAL A 32 24.01 -33.58 11.61
CA VAL A 32 22.64 -33.92 12.02
C VAL A 32 22.44 -35.43 12.06
N PHE A 33 22.95 -36.14 11.05
CA PHE A 33 22.88 -37.60 11.00
C PHE A 33 23.62 -38.25 12.17
N THR A 34 24.87 -37.85 12.42
CA THR A 34 25.67 -38.37 13.54
C THR A 34 25.06 -37.99 14.89
N TYR A 35 24.61 -36.75 15.06
CA TYR A 35 23.99 -36.27 16.30
C TYR A 35 22.71 -37.04 16.64
N LYS A 36 21.78 -37.17 15.69
CA LYS A 36 20.51 -37.89 15.89
C LYS A 36 20.73 -39.39 16.02
N GLY A 37 21.67 -39.96 15.26
CA GLY A 37 22.04 -41.37 15.36
C GLY A 37 22.60 -41.70 16.75
N LEU A 38 23.55 -40.91 17.26
CA LEU A 38 24.12 -41.10 18.60
C LEU A 38 23.06 -40.92 19.69
N GLN A 39 22.19 -39.90 19.58
CA GLN A 39 21.09 -39.74 20.54
C GLN A 39 20.14 -40.93 20.55
N GLY A 40 19.77 -41.46 19.37
CA GLY A 40 18.90 -42.64 19.25
C GLY A 40 19.53 -43.90 19.85
N ILE A 41 20.82 -44.13 19.60
CA ILE A 41 21.58 -45.26 20.16
C ILE A 41 21.66 -45.13 21.69
N GLN A 42 21.98 -43.93 22.21
CA GLN A 42 22.07 -43.69 23.65
C GLN A 42 20.70 -43.86 24.34
N GLN A 43 19.62 -43.45 23.68
CA GLN A 43 18.25 -43.63 24.17
C GLN A 43 17.84 -45.11 24.19
N GLN A 44 18.21 -45.90 23.18
CA GLN A 44 17.97 -47.34 23.15
C GLN A 44 18.75 -48.09 24.25
N ILE A 45 20.01 -47.71 24.48
CA ILE A 45 20.86 -48.38 25.49
C ILE A 45 20.40 -48.08 26.92
N GLN A 46 19.95 -46.85 27.20
CA GLN A 46 19.63 -46.41 28.57
C GLN A 46 18.12 -46.42 28.88
N GLY A 47 17.27 -46.77 27.92
CA GLY A 47 15.82 -46.89 28.08
C GLY A 47 15.07 -45.58 28.36
N LYS A 48 15.77 -44.45 28.45
CA LYS A 48 15.20 -43.12 28.72
C LYS A 48 16.05 -42.04 28.08
N GLN A 49 15.43 -40.92 27.68
CA GLN A 49 16.14 -39.78 27.11
C GLN A 49 16.71 -38.90 28.22
N LEU A 50 18.05 -38.80 28.33
CA LEU A 50 18.74 -37.95 29.30
C LEU A 50 19.34 -36.71 28.62
N GLN A 51 19.42 -35.58 29.33
CA GLN A 51 20.05 -34.36 28.80
C GLN A 51 21.54 -34.56 28.48
N SER A 52 22.23 -35.46 29.18
CA SER A 52 23.62 -35.83 28.91
C SER A 52 23.81 -36.49 27.54
N HIS A 53 22.78 -37.12 26.96
CA HIS A 53 22.83 -37.72 25.62
C HIS A 53 23.02 -36.64 24.56
N ALA A 54 22.26 -35.56 24.65
CA ALA A 54 22.39 -34.42 23.75
C ALA A 54 23.77 -33.78 23.84
N PHE A 55 24.34 -33.65 25.04
CA PHE A 55 25.66 -33.09 25.25
C PHE A 55 26.76 -33.97 24.63
N LEU A 56 26.77 -35.27 24.95
CA LEU A 56 27.79 -36.20 24.44
C LEU A 56 27.69 -36.36 22.91
N ALA A 57 26.48 -36.50 22.36
CA ALA A 57 26.28 -36.58 20.92
C ALA A 57 26.74 -35.30 20.20
N ALA A 58 26.55 -34.12 20.81
CA ALA A 58 27.04 -32.86 20.26
C ALA A 58 28.58 -32.77 20.32
N CYS A 59 29.22 -33.21 21.41
CA CYS A 59 30.68 -33.24 21.51
C CYS A 59 31.31 -34.17 20.45
N VAL A 60 30.80 -35.39 20.33
CA VAL A 60 31.32 -36.38 19.36
C VAL A 60 31.03 -35.96 17.93
N GLY A 61 29.78 -35.56 17.62
CA GLY A 61 29.41 -35.07 16.29
C GLY A 61 30.18 -33.81 15.91
N GLY A 62 30.40 -32.89 16.86
CA GLY A 62 31.13 -31.65 16.64
C GLY A 62 32.60 -31.91 16.30
N TRP A 63 33.25 -32.83 17.02
CA TRP A 63 34.63 -33.20 16.76
C TRP A 63 34.79 -33.94 15.42
N LEU A 64 33.94 -34.91 15.12
CA LEU A 64 34.03 -35.71 13.89
C LEU A 64 33.77 -34.89 12.62
N VAL A 65 32.85 -33.92 12.68
CA VAL A 65 32.39 -33.19 11.49
C VAL A 65 33.05 -31.82 11.34
N PHE A 66 33.32 -31.13 12.46
CA PHE A 66 33.86 -29.77 12.47
C PHE A 66 35.27 -29.68 13.07
N GLY A 67 35.92 -30.82 13.37
CA GLY A 67 37.27 -30.87 13.93
C GLY A 67 38.37 -30.46 12.96
N GLU A 68 38.15 -30.62 11.65
CA GLU A 68 39.11 -30.19 10.63
C GLU A 68 39.13 -28.66 10.49
N ASN A 69 40.33 -28.07 10.54
CA ASN A 69 40.52 -26.65 10.38
C ASN A 69 40.48 -26.23 8.90
N ASN A 70 39.28 -25.98 8.38
CA ASN A 70 39.06 -25.36 7.08
C ASN A 70 38.24 -24.07 7.22
N ASN A 71 38.23 -23.22 6.19
CA ASN A 71 37.57 -21.91 6.23
C ASN A 71 36.07 -21.99 6.59
N ILE A 72 35.40 -23.09 6.26
CA ILE A 72 33.97 -23.28 6.50
C ILE A 72 33.74 -23.73 7.95
N ASN A 73 34.45 -24.75 8.40
CA ASN A 73 34.38 -25.24 9.77
C ASN A 73 34.81 -24.17 10.77
N SER A 74 35.85 -23.38 10.45
CA SER A 74 36.28 -22.24 11.26
C SER A 74 35.19 -21.18 11.39
N GLN A 75 34.48 -20.86 10.31
CA GLN A 75 33.34 -19.94 10.36
C GLN A 75 32.20 -20.47 11.21
N ILE A 76 31.85 -21.76 11.08
CA ILE A 76 30.80 -22.40 11.87
C ILE A 76 31.18 -22.42 13.36
N ASN A 77 32.40 -22.82 13.70
CA ASN A 77 32.89 -22.88 15.08
C ASN A 77 32.94 -21.49 15.73
N MET A 78 33.40 -20.47 15.01
CA MET A 78 33.41 -19.08 15.51
C MET A 78 32.00 -18.51 15.67
N TYR A 79 31.08 -18.85 14.76
CA TYR A 79 29.67 -18.49 14.90
C TYR A 79 29.04 -19.13 16.13
N LEU A 80 29.26 -20.44 16.34
CA LEU A 80 28.73 -21.15 17.50
C LEU A 80 29.34 -20.62 18.82
N LEU A 81 30.64 -20.36 18.85
CA LEU A 81 31.32 -19.72 19.98
C LEU A 81 30.68 -18.36 20.31
N SER A 82 30.39 -17.54 19.30
CA SER A 82 29.72 -16.23 19.52
C SER A 82 28.34 -16.37 20.16
N ARG A 83 27.57 -17.39 19.76
CA ARG A 83 26.24 -17.70 20.34
C ARG A 83 26.35 -18.19 21.78
N ILE A 84 27.34 -19.03 22.07
CA ILE A 84 27.61 -19.54 23.43
C ILE A 84 28.02 -18.39 24.35
N LEU A 85 28.97 -17.55 23.92
CA LEU A 85 29.41 -16.39 24.70
C LEU A 85 28.25 -15.43 24.96
N PHE A 86 27.42 -15.15 23.95
CA PHE A 86 26.23 -14.32 24.12
C PHE A 86 25.22 -14.91 25.11
N ALA A 87 24.96 -16.22 25.04
CA ALA A 87 24.08 -16.92 25.96
C ALA A 87 24.62 -16.92 27.40
N LEU A 88 25.92 -17.15 27.59
CA LEU A 88 26.59 -17.07 28.89
C LEU A 88 26.53 -15.65 29.48
N SER A 89 26.73 -14.62 28.66
CA SER A 89 26.59 -13.22 29.09
C SER A 89 25.16 -12.91 29.54
N ARG A 90 24.13 -13.38 28.81
CA ARG A 90 22.73 -13.22 29.24
C ARG A 90 22.42 -13.97 30.52
N LEU A 91 22.92 -15.19 30.66
CA LEU A 91 22.73 -15.98 31.88
C LEU A 91 23.40 -15.33 33.10
N ALA A 92 24.59 -14.76 32.92
CA ALA A 92 25.29 -14.00 33.96
C ALA A 92 24.52 -12.72 34.35
N MET A 93 23.83 -12.08 33.40
CA MET A 93 22.94 -10.95 33.69
C MET A 93 21.66 -11.39 34.43
N GLU A 94 21.06 -12.51 34.05
CA GLU A 94 19.87 -13.06 34.70
C GLU A 94 20.15 -13.52 36.14
N LYS A 95 21.33 -14.07 36.41
CA LYS A 95 21.78 -14.45 37.76
C LYS A 95 22.35 -13.28 38.58
N GLY A 96 22.32 -12.05 38.05
CA GLY A 96 22.76 -10.86 38.76
C GLY A 96 24.28 -10.69 38.92
N TYR A 97 25.09 -11.52 38.27
CA TYR A 97 26.56 -11.37 38.27
C TYR A 97 27.01 -10.17 37.42
N ILE A 98 26.21 -9.76 36.42
CA ILE A 98 26.47 -8.61 35.57
C ILE A 98 25.23 -7.70 35.59
N PRO A 99 25.38 -6.38 35.87
CA PRO A 99 24.25 -5.46 35.89
C PRO A 99 23.62 -5.30 34.51
N GLN A 100 22.28 -5.21 34.44
CA GLN A 100 21.59 -4.96 33.17
C GLN A 100 21.86 -3.53 32.68
N PRO A 101 22.36 -3.36 31.44
CA PRO A 101 22.61 -2.04 30.89
C PRO A 101 21.28 -1.32 30.59
N LYS A 102 21.19 -0.03 30.97
CA LYS A 102 20.00 0.83 30.78
C LYS A 102 19.69 1.15 29.31
N ARG A 103 20.60 0.83 28.39
CA ARG A 103 20.49 1.06 26.94
C ARG A 103 21.04 -0.16 26.19
N ASP A 104 20.53 -0.40 24.99
CA ASP A 104 21.03 -1.48 24.12
C ASP A 104 22.54 -1.28 23.84
N PRO A 105 23.42 -2.21 24.26
CA PRO A 105 24.86 -2.12 24.04
C PRO A 105 25.27 -2.44 22.59
N PHE A 106 24.36 -2.95 21.75
CA PHE A 106 24.67 -3.38 20.39
C PHE A 106 25.30 -2.30 19.50
N PRO A 107 24.87 -1.02 19.52
CA PRO A 107 25.50 0.03 18.72
C PRO A 107 26.95 0.31 19.11
N LEU A 108 27.26 0.28 20.41
CA LEU A 108 28.63 0.44 20.92
C LEU A 108 29.50 -0.76 20.55
N PHE A 109 28.97 -1.97 20.72
CA PHE A 109 29.64 -3.21 20.31
C PHE A 109 29.94 -3.21 18.80
N ALA A 110 28.97 -2.85 17.96
CA ALA A 110 29.17 -2.76 16.52
C ALA A 110 30.27 -1.74 16.18
N THR A 111 30.25 -0.57 16.82
CA THR A 111 31.27 0.47 16.61
C THR A 111 32.68 -0.05 16.94
N LEU A 112 32.85 -0.69 18.09
CA LEU A 112 34.14 -1.26 18.51
C LEU A 112 34.61 -2.39 17.60
N VAL A 113 33.73 -3.32 17.21
CA VAL A 113 34.09 -4.44 16.32
C VAL A 113 34.59 -3.93 14.96
N TRP A 114 33.94 -2.91 14.40
CA TRP A 114 34.37 -2.31 13.14
C TRP A 114 35.69 -1.55 13.31
N GLU A 115 35.89 -0.81 14.40
CA GLU A 115 37.15 -0.12 14.70
C GLU A 115 38.33 -1.12 14.80
N PHE A 116 38.19 -2.21 15.54
CA PHE A 116 39.22 -3.26 15.64
C PHE A 116 39.49 -3.94 14.30
N ARG A 117 38.47 -4.14 13.46
CA ARG A 117 38.63 -4.68 12.11
C ARG A 117 39.48 -3.75 11.24
N PHE A 118 39.20 -2.45 11.24
CA PHE A 118 39.97 -1.47 10.47
C PHE A 118 41.40 -1.34 10.97
N ARG A 119 41.63 -1.38 12.29
CA ARG A 119 42.98 -1.32 12.89
C ARG A 119 43.84 -2.52 12.49
N ASN A 120 43.27 -3.72 12.46
CA ASN A 120 43.96 -4.95 12.03
C ASN A 120 44.22 -5.00 10.51
N VAL A 121 43.30 -4.47 9.70
CA VAL A 121 43.52 -4.34 8.24
C VAL A 121 44.63 -3.33 7.93
N HIS A 122 44.69 -2.23 8.68
CA HIS A 122 45.75 -1.23 8.55
C HIS A 122 47.13 -1.84 8.89
N LEU A 123 47.24 -2.56 10.03
CA LEU A 123 48.48 -3.24 10.44
C LEU A 123 48.96 -4.31 9.43
N LYS A 124 48.04 -5.05 8.79
CA LYS A 124 48.39 -6.00 7.71
C LYS A 124 48.84 -5.29 6.42
N SER A 125 48.23 -4.15 6.09
CA SER A 125 48.63 -3.34 4.92
C SER A 125 50.02 -2.73 5.09
N THR A 126 50.35 -2.26 6.30
CA THR A 126 51.69 -1.71 6.58
C THR A 126 52.77 -2.80 6.53
N ARG A 127 52.46 -4.03 6.99
CA ARG A 127 53.39 -5.17 6.95
C ARG A 127 53.61 -5.73 5.53
N ASN A 128 52.60 -5.70 4.67
CA ASN A 128 52.74 -6.11 3.27
C ASN A 128 53.44 -5.05 2.39
N GLN A 129 53.34 -3.75 2.72
CA GLN A 129 54.13 -2.72 2.04
C GLN A 129 55.62 -2.76 2.42
N LEU A 130 55.96 -3.17 3.65
CA LEU A 130 57.36 -3.37 4.06
C LEU A 130 58.03 -4.59 3.41
N ASN A 131 57.27 -5.61 3.00
CA ASN A 131 57.80 -6.81 2.34
C ASN A 131 57.83 -6.73 0.80
N HIS A 132 57.16 -5.75 0.18
CA HIS A 132 57.17 -5.57 -1.28
C HIS A 132 58.17 -4.51 -1.79
N ASN A 133 58.83 -3.77 -0.89
CA ASN A 133 59.85 -2.76 -1.23
C ASN A 133 61.30 -3.20 -0.97
N THR A 134 61.54 -4.50 -0.76
CA THR A 134 62.88 -5.08 -0.58
C THR A 134 63.19 -6.11 -1.66
N SER A 135 63.22 -5.66 -2.91
CA SER A 135 63.98 -6.32 -3.99
C SER A 135 64.31 -5.28 -5.06
N GLY A 136 65.51 -4.72 -4.98
CA GLY A 136 66.06 -3.84 -6.02
C GLY A 136 66.48 -2.44 -5.55
N LEU A 137 67.30 -2.34 -4.51
CA LEU A 137 68.25 -1.22 -4.33
C LEU A 137 69.33 -1.62 -3.31
N ILE A 138 70.12 -2.62 -3.69
CA ILE A 138 71.46 -2.84 -3.14
C ILE A 138 72.43 -2.49 -4.26
N SER A 139 72.81 -1.21 -4.34
CA SER A 139 74.17 -0.81 -4.65
C SER A 139 74.29 0.70 -4.46
N ARG A 140 75.35 1.12 -3.75
CA ARG A 140 75.71 2.50 -3.39
C ARG A 140 74.90 3.12 -2.25
N THR A 141 75.33 2.87 -1.02
CA THR A 141 76.23 3.80 -0.27
C THR A 141 76.24 3.31 1.17
N LEU A 142 77.13 2.36 1.44
CA LEU A 142 77.73 2.21 2.77
C LEU A 142 78.56 3.48 2.99
N VAL A 143 78.60 3.96 4.24
CA VAL A 143 79.24 5.21 4.75
C VAL A 143 78.21 6.33 4.96
N LEU A 144 78.09 6.76 6.23
CA LEU A 144 77.26 7.83 6.81
C LEU A 144 75.82 7.48 7.24
N ARG A 145 75.66 6.47 8.11
CA ARG A 145 74.58 6.46 9.12
C ARG A 145 75.03 5.86 10.46
N ARG A 146 76.11 6.44 11.01
CA ARG A 146 76.35 6.54 12.46
C ARG A 146 76.57 8.03 12.72
N GLY A 147 75.54 8.71 13.21
CA GLY A 147 75.58 10.16 13.42
C GLY A 147 74.31 10.88 13.01
N LEU A 148 73.13 10.36 13.34
CA LEU A 148 71.90 11.17 13.35
C LEU A 148 70.81 10.52 14.21
N THR A 149 71.22 9.96 15.35
CA THR A 149 70.33 9.48 16.44
C THR A 149 70.71 10.16 17.76
N LEU A 150 71.19 11.41 17.68
CA LEU A 150 71.53 12.27 18.81
C LEU A 150 71.25 13.76 18.50
N GLN A 151 70.18 14.05 17.74
CA GLN A 151 69.78 15.45 17.45
C GLN A 151 68.27 15.68 17.29
N ILE A 152 67.44 14.73 17.76
CA ILE A 152 65.97 14.92 17.86
C ILE A 152 65.50 14.53 19.27
N LEU A 153 66.25 15.02 20.26
CA LEU A 153 65.87 15.04 21.68
C LEU A 153 66.19 16.39 22.34
N SER A 154 66.41 17.45 21.54
CA SER A 154 66.69 18.81 22.01
C SER A 154 65.78 19.90 21.39
N HIS A 155 64.70 19.52 20.70
CA HIS A 155 63.77 20.49 20.09
C HIS A 155 62.34 20.47 20.63
N THR A 156 62.09 19.72 21.72
CA THR A 156 60.80 19.69 22.42
C THR A 156 60.81 20.40 23.77
N GLU A 157 61.93 21.01 24.18
CA GLU A 157 62.02 21.79 25.42
C GLU A 157 62.07 23.32 25.19
N ALA A 158 62.18 23.79 23.94
CA ALA A 158 62.22 25.23 23.61
C ALA A 158 60.85 25.87 23.29
N TRP A 159 59.76 25.10 23.30
CA TRP A 159 58.39 25.61 23.07
C TRP A 159 57.56 25.78 24.34
N ARG A 160 58.10 25.41 25.51
CA ARG A 160 57.39 25.50 26.80
C ARG A 160 57.80 26.72 27.64
N ASP A 161 58.89 27.41 27.27
CA ASP A 161 59.36 28.63 27.94
C ASP A 161 59.05 29.94 27.20
N HIS A 162 58.53 29.87 25.96
CA HIS A 162 58.17 31.08 25.18
C HIS A 162 56.72 31.55 25.43
N GLU A 163 55.96 30.87 26.28
CA GLU A 163 54.55 31.16 26.58
C GLU A 163 54.33 31.71 28.01
N LYS A 164 55.41 31.97 28.75
CA LYS A 164 55.37 32.57 30.10
C LYS A 164 55.81 34.04 30.20
N ASN A 165 56.28 34.65 29.12
CA ASN A 165 56.77 36.04 29.11
C ASN A 165 56.05 36.97 28.12
N ARG A 166 54.72 36.93 28.09
CA ARG A 166 53.89 38.01 27.53
C ARG A 166 52.66 38.26 28.41
N SER A 167 52.92 38.70 29.63
CA SER A 167 51.99 39.53 30.39
C SER A 167 52.71 40.83 30.73
N VAL A 168 51.97 41.93 30.69
CA VAL A 168 52.40 43.33 30.84
C VAL A 168 52.90 43.99 29.55
N ASN A 169 51.95 44.40 28.70
CA ASN A 169 51.91 45.81 28.32
C ASN A 169 50.46 46.26 28.15
N SER A 170 50.07 47.21 28.98
CA SER A 170 48.78 47.89 28.98
C SER A 170 48.69 48.84 27.79
N ASN A 171 47.80 48.54 26.85
CA ASN A 171 47.00 49.52 26.12
C ASN A 171 45.84 48.77 25.46
N GLY A 172 44.62 49.22 25.78
CA GLY A 172 43.39 48.56 25.37
C GLY A 172 43.14 48.73 23.88
N ASP A 173 43.29 47.64 23.14
CA ASP A 173 42.49 47.35 21.96
C ASP A 173 42.11 45.87 22.01
N ARG A 174 40.84 45.60 22.36
CA ARG A 174 40.26 44.27 22.14
C ARG A 174 40.17 44.07 20.63
N PHE A 175 41.07 43.28 20.06
CA PHE A 175 40.75 42.56 18.84
C PHE A 175 39.54 41.67 19.17
N GLN A 176 38.34 42.14 18.85
CA GLN A 176 37.16 41.29 18.82
C GLN A 176 37.41 40.25 17.73
N ASP A 177 37.52 38.98 18.11
CA ASP A 177 37.49 37.88 17.14
C ASP A 177 36.28 38.08 16.22
N ALA A 178 36.52 38.08 14.91
CA ALA A 178 35.47 38.26 13.93
C ALA A 178 34.35 37.23 14.19
N PRO A 179 33.07 37.64 14.16
CA PRO A 179 31.97 36.75 14.55
C PRO A 179 31.96 35.49 13.68
N VAL A 180 32.14 34.33 14.30
CA VAL A 180 32.19 33.02 13.64
C VAL A 180 30.80 32.64 13.12
N PHE A 181 30.70 32.19 11.87
CA PHE A 181 29.44 31.65 11.33
C PHE A 181 29.19 30.26 11.88
N LYS A 182 28.10 30.08 12.62
CA LYS A 182 27.76 28.81 13.25
C LYS A 182 26.28 28.50 13.07
N PHE A 183 25.98 27.29 12.62
CA PHE A 183 24.63 26.76 12.67
C PHE A 183 24.13 26.68 14.11
N LYS A 184 22.93 27.22 14.37
CA LYS A 184 22.29 27.22 15.69
C LYS A 184 21.16 26.20 15.75
N SER A 185 20.15 26.41 14.92
CA SER A 185 18.92 25.62 14.94
C SER A 185 18.19 25.71 13.59
N PHE A 186 17.13 24.94 13.45
CA PHE A 186 16.26 24.96 12.29
C PHE A 186 14.81 24.84 12.75
N ASP A 187 13.89 25.27 11.88
CA ASP A 187 12.46 25.01 12.02
C ASP A 187 11.93 24.49 10.67
N LEU A 188 11.37 23.28 10.68
CA LEU A 188 10.77 22.65 9.51
C LEU A 188 9.39 23.22 9.17
N GLN A 189 8.89 24.19 9.93
CA GLN A 189 7.57 24.81 9.77
C GLN A 189 6.47 23.76 9.58
N SER A 190 6.51 22.68 10.39
CA SER A 190 5.75 21.46 10.11
C SER A 190 4.24 21.67 10.00
N ALA A 191 3.66 22.51 10.86
CA ALA A 191 2.22 22.81 10.80
C ALA A 191 1.85 23.53 9.48
N LYS A 192 2.60 24.57 9.10
CA LYS A 192 2.38 25.35 7.88
C LYS A 192 2.60 24.49 6.63
N ASN A 193 3.69 23.73 6.59
CA ASN A 193 3.98 22.85 5.46
C ASN A 193 2.93 21.75 5.31
N GLN A 194 2.52 21.08 6.39
CA GLN A 194 1.49 20.05 6.29
C GLN A 194 0.11 20.59 5.87
N LEU A 195 -0.24 21.81 6.31
CA LEU A 195 -1.44 22.50 5.84
C LEU A 195 -1.35 22.78 4.32
N ASN A 196 -0.22 23.29 3.84
CA ASN A 196 0.00 23.59 2.42
C ASN A 196 0.04 22.32 1.55
N HIS A 197 0.56 21.22 2.09
CA HIS A 197 0.65 19.93 1.41
C HIS A 197 -0.60 19.04 1.58
N LYS A 198 -1.64 19.51 2.30
CA LYS A 198 -2.87 18.74 2.57
C LYS A 198 -2.55 17.37 3.23
N THR A 199 -1.68 17.41 4.23
CA THR A 199 -1.20 16.26 5.00
C THR A 199 -1.40 16.45 6.51
N ASN A 200 -2.05 17.53 6.93
CA ASN A 200 -2.43 17.75 8.32
C ASN A 200 -3.26 16.56 8.85
N GLY A 201 -2.90 16.07 10.03
CA GLY A 201 -3.54 14.91 10.66
C GLY A 201 -2.91 13.55 10.34
N LEU A 202 -2.13 13.41 9.25
CA LEU A 202 -1.50 12.12 8.90
C LEU A 202 -0.37 11.72 9.86
N SER A 203 0.31 12.70 10.45
CA SER A 203 1.28 12.50 11.52
C SER A 203 1.35 13.72 12.42
N SER A 204 1.45 13.50 13.73
CA SER A 204 1.73 14.54 14.72
C SER A 204 3.21 14.58 15.15
N SER A 205 3.99 13.55 14.79
CA SER A 205 5.37 13.38 15.23
C SER A 205 6.40 13.62 14.12
N THR A 206 6.00 13.51 12.85
CA THR A 206 6.91 13.63 11.69
C THR A 206 6.34 14.57 10.64
N LEU A 207 7.22 15.21 9.87
CA LEU A 207 6.82 16.05 8.75
C LEU A 207 6.35 15.18 7.58
N VAL A 208 5.09 15.33 7.15
CA VAL A 208 4.55 14.63 5.98
C VAL A 208 4.35 15.60 4.82
N LEU A 209 4.96 15.31 3.68
CA LEU A 209 4.97 16.15 2.47
C LEU A 209 4.47 15.36 1.27
N ARG A 210 4.20 16.08 0.18
CA ARG A 210 3.85 15.51 -1.13
C ARG A 210 4.88 15.94 -2.17
N ARG A 211 5.28 15.00 -3.03
CA ARG A 211 6.30 15.24 -4.06
C ARG A 211 5.89 16.33 -5.07
N GLY A 212 6.84 16.92 -5.78
CA GLY A 212 6.55 17.93 -6.81
C GLY A 212 6.00 19.26 -6.27
N GLN A 213 6.07 19.49 -4.96
CA GLN A 213 5.65 20.71 -4.29
C GLN A 213 6.74 21.14 -3.30
N ALA A 214 6.98 22.46 -3.23
CA ALA A 214 8.02 23.02 -2.37
C ALA A 214 7.54 23.17 -0.92
N PHE A 215 8.46 23.01 0.03
CA PHE A 215 8.23 23.21 1.46
C PHE A 215 9.32 24.09 2.06
N GLN A 216 8.97 24.86 3.10
CA GLN A 216 9.85 25.88 3.66
C GLN A 216 10.57 25.39 4.92
N ILE A 217 11.83 25.78 5.07
CA ILE A 217 12.63 25.57 6.28
C ILE A 217 13.25 26.89 6.69
N LEU A 218 13.19 27.21 7.98
CA LEU A 218 13.96 28.30 8.57
C LEU A 218 15.26 27.76 9.13
N VAL A 219 16.38 28.39 8.77
CA VAL A 219 17.70 28.03 9.30
C VAL A 219 18.24 29.21 10.09
N ASN A 220 18.57 28.97 11.36
CA ASN A 220 19.06 29.98 12.29
C ASN A 220 20.56 29.81 12.52
N PHE A 221 21.26 30.93 12.56
CA PHE A 221 22.71 31.00 12.79
C PHE A 221 23.04 31.80 14.06
N ASP A 222 24.16 31.46 14.68
CA ASP A 222 24.80 32.23 15.75
C ASP A 222 26.06 32.93 15.21
N GLY A 223 26.45 34.03 15.86
CA GLY A 223 27.58 34.86 15.45
C GLY A 223 27.21 35.81 14.32
N ARG A 224 27.68 35.53 13.10
CA ARG A 224 27.40 36.34 11.89
C ARG A 224 26.29 35.75 11.02
N ALA A 225 25.69 36.59 10.17
CA ALA A 225 24.73 36.14 9.15
C ALA A 225 25.42 35.29 8.06
N PHE A 226 24.60 34.55 7.30
CA PHE A 226 25.05 33.76 6.15
C PHE A 226 25.62 34.67 5.06
N ASP A 227 26.84 34.38 4.61
CA ASP A 227 27.51 35.09 3.53
C ASP A 227 27.78 34.10 2.38
N ALA A 228 27.00 34.24 1.32
CA ALA A 228 27.09 33.43 0.11
C ALA A 228 28.47 33.36 -0.56
N ARG A 229 29.34 34.36 -0.31
CA ARG A 229 30.70 34.41 -0.86
C ARG A 229 31.68 33.57 -0.04
N LYS A 230 31.39 33.36 1.25
CA LYS A 230 32.30 32.71 2.22
C LYS A 230 31.79 31.34 2.70
N ASP A 231 30.49 31.13 2.66
CA ASP A 231 29.82 29.96 3.20
C ASP A 231 29.05 29.22 2.11
N LYS A 232 29.06 27.89 2.18
CA LYS A 232 28.20 27.04 1.33
C LYS A 232 27.28 26.21 2.21
N LEU A 233 26.01 26.23 1.85
CA LEU A 233 24.97 25.41 2.46
C LEU A 233 24.54 24.37 1.42
N VAL A 234 24.64 23.08 1.78
CA VAL A 234 24.23 21.97 0.93
C VAL A 234 23.28 21.09 1.73
N PHE A 235 22.01 21.06 1.33
CA PHE A 235 21.06 20.11 1.91
C PHE A 235 21.33 18.73 1.32
N GLN A 236 21.20 17.70 2.14
CA GLN A 236 21.34 16.32 1.71
C GLN A 236 20.08 15.54 2.12
N VAL A 237 19.44 14.94 1.12
CA VAL A 237 18.21 14.16 1.24
C VAL A 237 18.56 12.69 0.95
N VAL A 238 18.17 11.78 1.83
CA VAL A 238 18.53 10.35 1.73
C VAL A 238 17.30 9.47 1.90
N LEU A 239 17.05 8.56 0.94
CA LEU A 239 16.04 7.49 1.01
C LEU A 239 16.75 6.14 0.86
N GLY A 240 17.01 5.47 1.99
CA GLY A 240 17.77 4.23 2.00
C GLY A 240 19.13 4.39 1.29
N PRO A 241 19.39 3.66 0.18
CA PRO A 241 20.63 3.77 -0.58
C PRO A 241 20.65 4.92 -1.61
N LEU A 242 19.58 5.71 -1.70
CA LEU A 242 19.48 6.87 -2.61
C LEU A 242 19.86 8.14 -1.85
N SER A 243 20.76 8.94 -2.41
CA SER A 243 21.20 10.21 -1.81
C SER A 243 21.22 11.31 -2.85
N PHE A 244 20.71 12.48 -2.47
CA PHE A 244 20.62 13.67 -3.31
C PHE A 244 21.25 14.84 -2.55
N GLU A 245 22.18 15.55 -3.19
CA GLU A 245 22.74 16.79 -2.67
C GLU A 245 22.08 17.99 -3.37
N LEU A 246 21.66 18.97 -2.57
CA LEU A 246 20.93 20.15 -2.98
C LEU A 246 21.74 21.38 -2.52
N PRO A 247 22.72 21.83 -3.32
CA PRO A 247 23.41 23.09 -3.06
C PRO A 247 22.41 24.25 -3.04
N LEU A 248 22.56 25.17 -2.09
CA LEU A 248 21.70 26.34 -2.01
C LEU A 248 21.91 27.26 -3.23
N SER A 249 20.80 27.64 -3.87
CA SER A 249 20.75 28.50 -5.07
C SER A 249 19.75 29.65 -4.87
N GLY A 250 19.79 30.72 -5.67
CA GLY A 250 18.94 31.91 -5.45
C GLY A 250 19.51 33.21 -6.02
N THR A 251 18.70 34.26 -6.02
CA THR A 251 19.08 35.60 -6.50
C THR A 251 20.17 36.20 -5.60
N GLY A 252 21.30 36.61 -6.17
CA GLY A 252 22.46 37.12 -5.43
C GLY A 252 23.48 36.05 -4.99
N LEU A 253 23.26 34.77 -5.32
CA LEU A 253 24.23 33.69 -5.13
C LEU A 253 25.04 33.46 -6.41
N PRO A 254 26.36 33.15 -6.33
CA PRO A 254 27.16 32.85 -7.52
C PRO A 254 26.62 31.61 -8.24
N ALA A 255 26.50 31.69 -9.57
CA ALA A 255 25.99 30.60 -10.40
C ALA A 255 26.86 29.34 -10.22
N SER A 256 26.28 28.28 -9.64
CA SER A 256 26.94 26.98 -9.53
C SER A 256 26.69 26.17 -10.80
N GLY A 257 27.53 26.36 -11.81
CA GLY A 257 27.58 25.48 -12.98
C GLY A 257 28.52 24.30 -12.72
N SER A 258 27.97 23.10 -12.53
CA SER A 258 28.75 21.85 -12.58
C SER A 258 28.69 21.26 -13.99
N GLY A 259 29.65 21.62 -14.83
CA GLY A 259 29.95 20.86 -16.04
C GLY A 259 30.55 19.50 -15.65
N LEU A 260 29.83 18.41 -15.91
CA LEU A 260 30.44 17.08 -16.00
C LEU A 260 31.15 16.98 -17.36
N PRO A 261 32.37 16.41 -17.45
CA PRO A 261 33.03 16.21 -18.74
C PRO A 261 32.29 15.11 -19.49
N GLY A 262 31.54 15.50 -20.52
CA GLY A 262 31.05 14.57 -21.53
C GLY A 262 32.23 14.07 -22.36
N SER A 263 32.45 12.76 -22.37
CA SER A 263 33.27 12.09 -23.37
C SER A 263 32.58 12.22 -24.73
N GLY A 264 32.85 13.30 -25.45
CA GLY A 264 32.49 13.50 -26.84
C GLY A 264 33.75 13.40 -27.70
N SER A 265 33.80 12.38 -28.55
CA SER A 265 34.78 12.24 -29.62
C SER A 265 34.66 13.39 -30.62
N GLY A 266 35.77 14.10 -30.83
CA GLY A 266 36.18 14.79 -32.06
C GLY A 266 35.21 15.78 -32.71
N LEU A 267 35.62 17.05 -32.80
CA LEU A 267 35.95 17.69 -34.08
C LEU A 267 36.56 19.09 -33.83
N SER A 268 37.57 19.37 -34.64
CA SER A 268 38.44 20.54 -34.61
C SER A 268 37.71 21.80 -35.09
N GLY A 269 37.90 22.94 -34.41
CA GLY A 269 37.37 24.23 -34.83
C GLY A 269 38.04 25.38 -34.08
N SER A 270 38.81 26.17 -34.82
CA SER A 270 39.66 27.30 -34.43
C SER A 270 38.98 28.35 -33.56
N GLY A 271 39.70 28.82 -32.53
CA GLY A 271 39.22 29.80 -31.57
C GLY A 271 39.29 31.26 -32.02
N LEU A 272 38.59 32.10 -31.26
CA LEU A 272 38.82 33.53 -31.02
C LEU A 272 38.22 33.88 -29.64
N PRO A 273 38.92 34.62 -28.75
CA PRO A 273 38.36 35.06 -27.48
C PRO A 273 37.72 36.44 -27.63
N ALA A 274 36.47 36.61 -27.17
CA ALA A 274 35.86 37.92 -27.03
C ALA A 274 35.64 38.23 -25.54
N SER A 275 36.50 39.09 -25.02
CA SER A 275 36.33 39.81 -23.75
C SER A 275 35.18 40.80 -23.88
N GLY A 276 34.27 40.86 -22.90
CA GLY A 276 33.17 41.82 -22.88
C GLY A 276 32.64 42.04 -21.47
N SER A 277 32.95 43.21 -20.94
CA SER A 277 32.58 43.77 -19.64
C SER A 277 31.08 44.01 -19.47
N GLU A 278 30.63 43.99 -18.22
CA GLU A 278 29.32 44.43 -17.74
C GLU A 278 28.93 45.81 -18.26
N LEU A 279 27.67 46.00 -18.66
CA LEU A 279 26.77 47.12 -18.30
C LEU A 279 25.36 46.87 -18.90
N PRO A 280 24.27 47.34 -18.24
CA PRO A 280 22.89 47.01 -18.60
C PRO A 280 22.29 48.04 -19.57
N ALA A 281 21.48 47.60 -20.52
CA ALA A 281 20.65 48.49 -21.33
C ALA A 281 19.22 47.97 -21.45
N SER A 282 18.30 48.70 -20.83
CA SER A 282 16.87 48.66 -21.13
C SER A 282 16.64 49.22 -22.54
N GLY A 283 15.80 48.56 -23.35
CA GLY A 283 15.42 49.04 -24.67
C GLY A 283 14.18 48.33 -25.20
N SER A 284 13.08 49.06 -25.26
CA SER A 284 11.78 48.67 -25.82
C SER A 284 11.76 48.80 -27.35
N GLY A 285 11.33 47.72 -28.03
CA GLY A 285 10.52 47.69 -29.26
C GLY A 285 11.02 48.37 -30.55
N LEU A 286 11.18 47.58 -31.60
CA LEU A 286 10.71 47.84 -32.99
C LEU A 286 10.90 46.56 -33.84
N PRO A 287 9.97 46.19 -34.76
CA PRO A 287 10.07 44.99 -35.57
C PRO A 287 10.74 45.26 -36.92
N VAL A 288 11.53 44.31 -37.42
CA VAL A 288 12.00 44.30 -38.81
C VAL A 288 11.38 43.09 -39.50
N SER A 289 10.56 43.35 -40.51
CA SER A 289 10.10 42.37 -41.50
C SER A 289 11.19 42.12 -42.52
N GLY A 290 11.43 40.85 -42.84
CA GLY A 290 12.25 40.42 -43.98
C GLY A 290 11.69 39.11 -44.52
N SER A 291 11.19 39.16 -45.75
CA SER A 291 10.65 38.05 -46.54
C SER A 291 11.78 37.30 -47.27
N GLY A 292 11.70 35.96 -47.33
CA GLY A 292 12.64 35.17 -48.14
C GLY A 292 12.51 33.65 -48.04
N PHE A 293 11.66 33.10 -48.92
CA PHE A 293 11.64 31.76 -49.54
C PHE A 293 11.60 30.45 -48.72
N ALA A 294 10.68 29.59 -49.18
CA ALA A 294 10.32 28.29 -48.67
C ALA A 294 11.25 27.17 -49.16
N VAL A 295 11.55 26.22 -48.26
CA VAL A 295 11.95 24.85 -48.61
C VAL A 295 10.93 23.91 -47.97
N SER A 296 10.33 23.07 -48.81
CA SER A 296 9.26 22.14 -48.48
C SER A 296 9.81 20.93 -47.69
N GLY A 297 9.18 20.63 -46.54
CA GLY A 297 9.45 19.45 -45.74
C GLY A 297 8.28 19.18 -44.79
N SER A 298 7.65 18.01 -44.94
CA SER A 298 6.37 17.57 -44.38
C SER A 298 6.35 17.34 -42.86
N GLY A 299 5.36 17.89 -42.14
CA GLY A 299 4.90 17.35 -40.84
C GLY A 299 4.27 18.33 -39.83
N LEU A 300 2.94 18.50 -39.93
CA LEU A 300 1.92 18.92 -38.92
C LEU A 300 2.00 20.29 -38.18
N PRO A 301 0.85 21.00 -38.02
CA PRO A 301 0.80 22.37 -37.52
C PRO A 301 0.63 22.45 -36.00
N VAL A 302 1.38 23.36 -35.37
CA VAL A 302 1.05 23.89 -34.04
C VAL A 302 0.46 25.28 -34.24
N SER A 303 -0.87 25.41 -34.14
CA SER A 303 -1.54 26.70 -33.98
C SER A 303 -1.35 27.17 -32.54
N GLY A 304 -0.43 28.11 -32.34
CA GLY A 304 -0.31 28.89 -31.11
C GLY A 304 -1.00 30.24 -31.27
N SER A 305 -2.06 30.49 -30.50
CA SER A 305 -2.55 31.83 -30.21
C SER A 305 -1.75 32.40 -29.03
N GLY A 306 -0.79 33.26 -29.31
CA GLY A 306 0.01 33.95 -28.30
C GLY A 306 -0.77 35.09 -27.64
N GLN A 307 -0.97 35.00 -26.33
CA GLN A 307 -1.01 36.17 -25.45
C GLN A 307 0.33 36.27 -24.69
N PRO A 308 0.86 37.47 -24.45
CA PRO A 308 2.15 37.64 -23.77
C PRO A 308 1.97 37.40 -22.28
N VAL A 309 2.48 36.28 -21.77
CA VAL A 309 2.69 36.09 -20.34
C VAL A 309 4.12 36.51 -20.03
N SER A 310 4.27 37.60 -19.29
CA SER A 310 5.51 38.00 -18.64
C SER A 310 5.97 36.89 -17.67
N GLY A 311 6.78 35.96 -18.17
CA GLY A 311 7.29 34.83 -17.40
C GLY A 311 8.66 35.13 -16.80
N THR A 312 8.70 35.41 -15.51
CA THR A 312 9.89 35.12 -14.69
C THR A 312 10.16 33.61 -14.76
N GLY A 313 11.33 33.22 -15.26
CA GLY A 313 11.66 31.83 -15.59
C GLY A 313 11.35 30.82 -14.48
N GLN A 314 10.53 29.81 -14.80
CA GLN A 314 10.37 28.61 -13.98
C GLN A 314 11.70 27.83 -13.96
N PRO A 315 12.30 27.56 -12.79
CA PRO A 315 13.44 26.66 -12.70
C PRO A 315 13.01 25.22 -13.02
N SER A 316 13.89 24.48 -13.69
CA SER A 316 13.66 23.12 -14.19
C SER A 316 13.04 22.18 -13.15
N THR A 317 11.84 21.67 -13.41
CA THR A 317 10.97 20.92 -12.49
C THR A 317 11.37 19.45 -12.24
N ASN A 318 12.51 19.00 -12.77
CA ASN A 318 12.89 17.57 -12.81
C ASN A 318 13.97 17.14 -11.80
N ARG A 319 14.41 18.02 -10.89
CA ARG A 319 15.44 17.69 -9.89
C ARG A 319 15.09 18.26 -8.52
N TRP A 320 15.69 17.65 -7.50
CA TRP A 320 15.69 18.22 -6.15
C TRP A 320 16.44 19.56 -6.15
N SER A 321 15.87 20.59 -5.52
CA SER A 321 16.50 21.91 -5.45
C SER A 321 16.27 22.60 -4.12
N ALA A 322 17.24 23.41 -3.70
CA ALA A 322 17.15 24.29 -2.54
C ALA A 322 17.32 25.74 -3.00
N THR A 323 16.32 26.57 -2.75
CA THR A 323 16.34 27.98 -3.13
C THR A 323 16.18 28.89 -1.91
N LEU A 324 17.06 29.87 -1.80
CA LEU A 324 16.95 30.94 -0.81
C LEU A 324 15.77 31.86 -1.16
N GLU A 325 14.87 32.10 -0.21
CA GLU A 325 13.78 33.05 -0.36
C GLU A 325 14.20 34.43 0.19
N GLY A 326 14.24 35.44 -0.68
CA GLY A 326 14.65 36.81 -0.35
C GLY A 326 16.11 37.13 -0.69
N SER A 327 16.49 38.41 -0.60
CA SER A 327 17.85 38.89 -0.87
C SER A 327 18.66 38.97 0.43
N THR A 328 19.85 38.38 0.45
CA THR A 328 20.80 38.56 1.56
C THR A 328 21.59 39.85 1.39
N THR A 329 21.29 40.87 2.19
CA THR A 329 22.10 42.10 2.35
C THR A 329 23.07 41.98 3.54
N PRO A 330 24.06 42.87 3.70
CA PRO A 330 24.97 42.86 4.86
C PRO A 330 24.27 42.97 6.23
N ASN A 331 23.03 43.46 6.26
CA ASN A 331 22.15 43.53 7.45
C ASN A 331 21.14 42.38 7.50
N SER A 332 21.39 41.26 6.81
CA SER A 332 20.46 40.13 6.76
C SER A 332 20.16 39.59 8.16
N PRO A 333 18.91 39.15 8.40
CA PRO A 333 18.57 38.43 9.62
C PRO A 333 19.48 37.20 9.77
N ARG A 334 19.80 36.84 11.02
CA ARG A 334 20.50 35.59 11.37
C ARG A 334 19.67 34.33 11.10
N THR A 335 18.54 34.49 10.44
CA THR A 335 17.59 33.47 10.03
C THR A 335 17.36 33.62 8.54
N ILE A 336 17.53 32.53 7.80
CA ILE A 336 17.20 32.47 6.37
C ILE A 336 16.01 31.55 6.15
N SER A 337 15.14 31.90 5.19
CA SER A 337 14.09 31.01 4.68
C SER A 337 14.61 30.28 3.45
N VAL A 338 14.56 28.95 3.47
CA VAL A 338 14.94 28.10 2.34
C VAL A 338 13.72 27.32 1.88
N SER A 339 13.43 27.39 0.58
CA SER A 339 12.42 26.59 -0.08
C SER A 339 13.08 25.35 -0.71
N LEU A 340 12.66 24.17 -0.28
CA LEU A 340 13.11 22.89 -0.82
C LEU A 340 12.04 22.33 -1.74
N LEU A 341 12.41 21.97 -2.96
CA LEU A 341 11.53 21.35 -3.95
C LEU A 341 12.00 19.94 -4.28
N SER A 342 11.06 19.00 -4.26
CA SER A 342 11.25 17.64 -4.78
C SER A 342 10.70 17.54 -6.21
N PRO A 343 11.28 16.69 -7.07
CA PRO A 343 10.68 16.42 -8.38
C PRO A 343 9.33 15.71 -8.22
N ALA A 344 8.40 15.92 -9.16
CA ALA A 344 7.10 15.24 -9.16
C ALA A 344 7.22 13.70 -9.35
N SER A 345 8.36 13.23 -9.83
CA SER A 345 8.72 11.81 -9.97
C SER A 345 9.56 11.27 -8.80
N ALA A 346 9.70 12.01 -7.69
CA ALA A 346 10.41 11.51 -6.52
C ALA A 346 9.76 10.23 -5.97
N SER A 347 10.57 9.30 -5.48
CA SER A 347 10.09 8.06 -4.85
C SER A 347 9.34 8.33 -3.55
N VAL A 348 8.24 7.64 -3.34
CA VAL A 348 7.49 7.65 -2.06
C VAL A 348 8.28 6.92 -0.97
N GLY A 349 8.34 7.49 0.23
CA GLY A 349 9.00 6.87 1.38
C GLY A 349 9.41 7.84 2.48
N VAL A 350 10.14 7.32 3.45
CA VAL A 350 10.69 8.08 4.59
C VAL A 350 12.12 8.50 4.29
N TYR A 351 12.36 9.80 4.27
CA TYR A 351 13.64 10.43 3.95
C TYR A 351 14.32 10.98 5.19
N THR A 352 15.65 10.91 5.21
CA THR A 352 16.49 11.67 6.14
C THR A 352 16.91 12.98 5.49
N LEU A 353 16.74 14.09 6.21
CA LEU A 353 17.22 15.41 5.82
C LEU A 353 18.40 15.82 6.69
N SER A 354 19.46 16.33 6.06
CA SER A 354 20.61 16.91 6.74
C SER A 354 21.11 18.15 6.02
N LEU A 355 21.82 19.02 6.75
CA LEU A 355 22.43 20.23 6.23
C LEU A 355 23.94 20.16 6.43
N ARG A 356 24.68 20.19 5.32
CA ARG A 356 26.14 20.35 5.31
C ARG A 356 26.47 21.84 5.21
N VAL A 357 27.08 22.35 6.26
CA VAL A 357 27.58 23.74 6.35
C VAL A 357 29.07 23.73 6.11
N GLN A 358 29.50 24.40 5.04
CA GLN A 358 30.91 24.56 4.68
C GLN A 358 31.31 26.02 4.87
N THR A 359 32.37 26.23 5.63
CA THR A 359 33.02 27.53 5.86
C THR A 359 34.48 27.40 5.44
N SER A 360 35.21 28.51 5.37
CA SER A 360 36.66 28.49 5.09
C SER A 360 37.47 27.64 6.08
N MET A 361 36.97 27.45 7.31
CA MET A 361 37.69 26.76 8.39
C MET A 361 37.15 25.36 8.71
N SER A 362 35.91 25.04 8.34
CA SER A 362 35.28 23.77 8.74
C SER A 362 34.13 23.34 7.83
N VAL A 363 33.95 22.02 7.73
CA VAL A 363 32.77 21.38 7.14
C VAL A 363 32.07 20.58 8.23
N LYS A 364 30.81 20.90 8.51
CA LYS A 364 29.99 20.22 9.51
C LYS A 364 28.65 19.80 8.90
N THR A 365 28.22 18.59 9.23
CA THR A 365 26.91 18.06 8.81
C THR A 365 25.98 18.00 10.01
N HIS A 366 24.80 18.59 9.87
CA HIS A 366 23.77 18.66 10.90
C HIS A 366 22.55 17.85 10.46
N SER A 367 22.10 16.91 11.28
CA SER A 367 20.85 16.18 11.00
C SER A 367 19.66 17.07 11.28
N LEU A 368 18.77 17.23 10.30
CA LEU A 368 17.52 18.01 10.42
C LEU A 368 16.31 17.10 10.71
N GLY A 369 16.48 15.78 10.71
CA GLY A 369 15.44 14.82 11.07
C GLY A 369 14.89 14.03 9.88
N LEU A 370 13.72 13.43 10.08
CA LEU A 370 13.03 12.60 9.10
C LEU A 370 11.80 13.33 8.55
N PHE A 371 11.49 13.10 7.28
CA PHE A 371 10.23 13.49 6.68
C PHE A 371 9.71 12.39 5.76
N THR A 372 8.39 12.29 5.63
CA THR A 372 7.72 11.33 4.76
C THR A 372 7.27 12.04 3.49
N LEU A 373 7.57 11.48 2.33
CA LEU A 373 7.17 12.01 1.03
C LEU A 373 6.14 11.08 0.36
N LEU A 374 4.98 11.65 0.01
CA LEU A 374 3.84 10.95 -0.59
C LEU A 374 3.63 11.34 -2.06
N CYS A 375 2.76 10.60 -2.76
CA CYS A 375 2.23 11.04 -4.06
C CYS A 375 1.43 12.34 -3.92
N ASN A 376 1.38 13.12 -5.01
CA ASN A 376 0.77 14.44 -5.02
C ASN A 376 -0.34 14.61 -6.07
N PRO A 377 -1.61 14.35 -5.72
CA PRO A 377 -2.72 14.50 -6.64
C PRO A 377 -3.08 15.96 -6.95
N TRP A 378 -2.47 16.94 -6.26
CA TRP A 378 -2.60 18.37 -6.55
C TRP A 378 -1.52 18.89 -7.53
N CYS A 379 -0.44 18.13 -7.76
CA CYS A 379 0.65 18.55 -8.64
C CYS A 379 0.40 18.07 -10.07
N LYS A 380 0.22 18.99 -11.04
CA LYS A 380 0.00 18.67 -12.47
C LYS A 380 1.09 17.79 -13.09
N GLY A 381 2.32 17.88 -12.58
CA GLY A 381 3.45 17.08 -13.03
C GLY A 381 3.48 15.66 -12.47
N ASP A 382 2.66 15.35 -11.47
CA ASP A 382 2.58 14.02 -10.86
C ASP A 382 1.69 13.08 -11.70
N SER A 383 2.08 11.81 -11.79
CA SER A 383 1.30 10.75 -12.43
C SER A 383 -0.05 10.49 -11.76
N VAL A 384 -0.28 10.94 -10.53
CA VAL A 384 -1.58 10.80 -9.84
C VAL A 384 -2.41 12.08 -9.83
N PHE A 385 -2.04 13.09 -10.63
CA PHE A 385 -2.79 14.35 -10.70
C PHE A 385 -4.25 14.12 -11.05
N LEU A 386 -5.15 14.60 -10.20
CA LEU A 386 -6.59 14.54 -10.39
C LEU A 386 -7.11 15.97 -10.40
N SER A 387 -7.65 16.45 -11.52
CA SER A 387 -7.96 17.87 -11.73
C SER A 387 -9.06 18.41 -10.81
N SER A 388 -10.11 17.62 -10.58
CA SER A 388 -11.26 18.00 -9.75
C SER A 388 -10.91 18.02 -8.26
N GLU A 389 -11.22 19.14 -7.59
CA GLU A 389 -11.05 19.28 -6.15
C GLU A 389 -12.00 18.38 -5.36
N GLU A 390 -13.27 18.31 -5.78
CA GLU A 390 -14.27 17.42 -5.19
C GLU A 390 -13.82 15.95 -5.20
N LEU A 391 -13.27 15.49 -6.33
CA LEU A 391 -12.77 14.12 -6.44
C LEU A 391 -11.49 13.90 -5.62
N ARG A 392 -10.62 14.91 -5.47
CA ARG A 392 -9.46 14.82 -4.56
C ARG A 392 -9.91 14.76 -3.10
N ASP A 393 -10.92 15.53 -2.73
CA ASP A 393 -11.49 15.50 -1.39
C ASP A 393 -12.13 14.14 -1.10
N GLU A 394 -12.92 13.58 -2.01
CA GLU A 394 -13.52 12.25 -1.84
C GLU A 394 -12.49 11.11 -1.84
N TYR A 395 -11.59 11.09 -2.83
CA TYR A 395 -10.76 9.91 -3.11
C TYR A 395 -9.37 9.94 -2.46
N VAL A 396 -9.04 11.01 -1.74
CA VAL A 396 -7.77 11.12 -0.98
C VAL A 396 -8.04 11.54 0.47
N ARG A 397 -8.86 12.58 0.69
CA ARG A 397 -9.05 13.18 2.02
C ARG A 397 -10.19 12.60 2.83
N SER A 398 -11.23 12.07 2.20
CA SER A 398 -12.32 11.42 2.93
C SER A 398 -11.81 10.15 3.61
N ASP A 399 -12.03 10.03 4.90
CA ASP A 399 -11.74 8.86 5.73
C ASP A 399 -12.99 7.99 5.96
N ILE A 400 -14.09 8.31 5.26
CA ILE A 400 -15.38 7.62 5.32
C ILE A 400 -15.72 7.08 3.93
N GLY A 401 -16.14 5.83 3.88
CA GLY A 401 -16.54 5.11 2.68
C GLY A 401 -17.91 4.45 2.81
N LEU A 402 -18.40 4.00 1.66
CA LEU A 402 -19.59 3.18 1.55
C LEU A 402 -19.26 2.01 0.62
N LEU A 403 -19.45 0.80 1.11
CA LEU A 403 -19.29 -0.44 0.36
C LEU A 403 -20.69 -0.99 0.03
N PHE A 404 -20.84 -1.65 -1.11
CA PHE A 404 -22.12 -2.24 -1.51
C PHE A 404 -22.00 -3.76 -1.51
N LYS A 405 -22.98 -4.42 -0.91
CA LYS A 405 -23.08 -5.89 -0.81
C LYS A 405 -24.48 -6.34 -1.25
N GLY A 406 -24.69 -7.64 -1.39
CA GLY A 406 -25.99 -8.21 -1.73
C GLY A 406 -26.10 -8.48 -3.23
N THR A 407 -27.14 -7.98 -3.87
CA THR A 407 -27.41 -8.19 -5.30
C THR A 407 -27.72 -6.87 -5.98
N SER A 408 -27.61 -6.80 -7.31
CA SER A 408 -27.87 -5.59 -8.09
C SER A 408 -29.26 -5.01 -7.84
N SER A 409 -30.27 -5.88 -7.72
CA SER A 409 -31.66 -5.49 -7.44
C SER A 409 -31.95 -5.18 -5.96
N ASN A 410 -31.09 -5.59 -5.02
CA ASN A 410 -31.35 -5.45 -3.59
C ASN A 410 -30.09 -5.16 -2.75
N TYR A 411 -29.26 -4.23 -3.21
CA TYR A 411 -27.98 -3.97 -2.57
C TYR A 411 -28.15 -3.37 -1.17
N VAL A 412 -27.23 -3.72 -0.27
CA VAL A 412 -27.09 -3.14 1.07
C VAL A 412 -25.89 -2.21 1.09
N SER A 413 -26.12 -0.99 1.58
CA SER A 413 -25.04 -0.02 1.78
C SER A 413 -24.38 -0.26 3.14
N ARG A 414 -23.09 -0.55 3.13
CA ARG A 414 -22.29 -0.83 4.32
C ARG A 414 -21.31 0.32 4.55
N PRO A 415 -21.46 1.11 5.63
CA PRO A 415 -20.50 2.15 5.97
C PRO A 415 -19.13 1.53 6.28
N TRP A 416 -18.07 2.24 5.94
CA TRP A 416 -16.71 1.82 6.27
C TRP A 416 -15.85 3.00 6.69
N SER A 417 -15.12 2.85 7.79
CA SER A 417 -14.14 3.84 8.25
C SER A 417 -12.76 3.50 7.70
N TYR A 418 -12.26 4.28 6.74
CA TYR A 418 -10.90 4.09 6.21
C TYR A 418 -9.85 4.54 7.22
N GLU A 419 -10.10 5.64 7.95
CA GLU A 419 -9.29 6.04 9.11
C GLU A 419 -7.79 6.24 8.80
N GLN A 420 -7.45 6.70 7.59
CA GLN A 420 -6.05 6.92 7.19
C GLN A 420 -5.30 7.99 8.01
N TYR A 421 -6.03 8.82 8.76
CA TYR A 421 -5.49 9.84 9.66
C TYR A 421 -5.32 9.36 11.11
N GLU A 422 -5.75 8.14 11.43
CA GLU A 422 -5.56 7.59 12.77
C GLU A 422 -4.06 7.41 13.07
N LYS A 423 -3.71 7.61 14.35
CA LYS A 423 -2.31 7.63 14.79
C LYS A 423 -1.59 6.32 14.42
N GLY A 424 -0.46 6.46 13.71
CA GLY A 424 0.41 5.34 13.33
C GLY A 424 -0.02 4.60 12.05
N ILE A 425 -1.18 4.88 11.47
CA ILE A 425 -1.64 4.19 10.25
C ILE A 425 -0.71 4.46 9.06
N LEU A 426 -0.27 5.71 8.87
CA LEU A 426 0.68 6.04 7.81
C LEU A 426 2.01 5.28 7.97
N ASP A 427 2.51 5.15 9.20
CA ASP A 427 3.75 4.41 9.49
C ASP A 427 3.59 2.91 9.15
N ILE A 428 2.43 2.33 9.46
CA ILE A 428 2.09 0.95 9.09
C ILE A 428 2.02 0.80 7.57
N CYS A 429 1.43 1.76 6.86
CA CYS A 429 1.39 1.77 5.39
C CYS A 429 2.79 1.82 4.77
N MET A 430 3.70 2.62 5.34
CA MET A 430 5.11 2.65 4.92
C MET A 430 5.80 1.32 5.21
N LYS A 431 5.50 0.71 6.35
CA LYS A 431 6.06 -0.59 6.73
C LYS A 431 5.59 -1.73 5.83
N LEU A 432 4.34 -1.68 5.36
CA LEU A 432 3.80 -2.60 4.35
C LEU A 432 4.68 -2.62 3.09
N LEU A 433 5.05 -1.46 2.55
CA LEU A 433 5.96 -1.39 1.40
C LEU A 433 7.36 -1.96 1.71
N GLU A 434 7.89 -1.72 2.92
CA GLU A 434 9.20 -2.25 3.33
C GLU A 434 9.24 -3.77 3.52
N LEU A 435 8.12 -4.39 3.88
CA LEU A 435 8.00 -5.82 4.09
C LEU A 435 7.63 -6.59 2.82
N SER A 436 7.37 -5.89 1.72
CA SER A 436 7.08 -6.51 0.43
C SER A 436 8.20 -7.45 -0.04
N PRO A 437 7.87 -8.57 -0.71
CA PRO A 437 8.86 -9.45 -1.31
C PRO A 437 9.84 -8.72 -2.23
N GLN A 438 9.37 -7.70 -2.96
CA GLN A 438 10.17 -6.89 -3.86
C GLN A 438 11.23 -6.07 -3.10
N CYS A 439 10.85 -5.44 -1.97
CA CYS A 439 11.77 -4.71 -1.11
C CYS A 439 12.79 -5.65 -0.44
N LEU A 440 12.33 -6.80 0.06
CA LEU A 440 13.19 -7.81 0.71
C LEU A 440 14.20 -8.41 -0.27
N ALA A 441 13.80 -8.61 -1.54
CA ALA A 441 14.69 -9.12 -2.59
C ALA A 441 15.71 -8.07 -3.04
N ASN A 442 15.28 -6.84 -3.32
CA ASN A 442 16.17 -5.75 -3.73
C ASN A 442 15.64 -4.37 -3.32
N ARG A 443 16.03 -3.93 -2.12
CA ARG A 443 15.63 -2.64 -1.55
C ARG A 443 15.96 -1.44 -2.44
N ARG A 444 17.09 -1.43 -3.15
CA ARG A 444 17.45 -0.28 -4.02
C ARG A 444 16.51 -0.19 -5.22
N SER A 445 16.25 -1.32 -5.87
CA SER A 445 15.34 -1.38 -7.03
C SER A 445 13.91 -1.03 -6.63
N ASP A 446 13.43 -1.58 -5.52
CA ASP A 446 12.10 -1.30 -5.00
C ASP A 446 11.92 0.21 -4.73
N LEU A 447 12.85 0.84 -4.00
CA LEU A 447 12.78 2.27 -3.70
C LEU A 447 12.80 3.15 -4.97
N LEU A 448 13.56 2.80 -6.00
CA LEU A 448 13.53 3.53 -7.28
C LEU A 448 12.17 3.40 -7.97
N ASN A 449 11.56 2.22 -7.93
CA ASN A 449 10.26 1.95 -8.54
C ASN A 449 9.08 2.55 -7.77
N ARG A 450 9.24 2.91 -6.49
CA ARG A 450 8.25 3.69 -5.71
C ARG A 450 8.07 5.14 -6.21
N SER A 451 8.71 5.52 -7.31
CA SER A 451 8.36 6.73 -8.08
C SER A 451 7.11 6.51 -8.96
N ASN A 452 6.76 5.26 -9.27
CA ASN A 452 5.68 4.90 -10.18
C ASN A 452 4.44 4.38 -9.40
N PRO A 453 3.27 5.05 -9.48
CA PRO A 453 2.06 4.58 -8.81
C PRO A 453 1.56 3.22 -9.32
N VAL A 454 1.85 2.84 -10.58
CA VAL A 454 1.54 1.51 -11.14
C VAL A 454 2.26 0.42 -10.34
N TYR A 455 3.54 0.65 -10.04
CA TYR A 455 4.34 -0.27 -9.23
C TYR A 455 3.83 -0.34 -7.79
N ILE A 456 3.57 0.82 -7.17
CA ILE A 456 3.05 0.91 -5.79
C ILE A 456 1.72 0.14 -5.68
N GLY A 457 0.76 0.39 -6.58
CA GLY A 457 -0.53 -0.29 -6.57
C GLY A 457 -0.39 -1.81 -6.68
N ARG A 458 0.48 -2.29 -7.56
CA ARG A 458 0.72 -3.71 -7.77
C ARG A 458 1.41 -4.39 -6.58
N VAL A 459 2.32 -3.71 -5.88
CA VAL A 459 2.92 -4.20 -4.62
C VAL A 459 1.88 -4.28 -3.51
N ILE A 460 1.01 -3.27 -3.41
CA ILE A 460 -0.02 -3.22 -2.36
C ILE A 460 -1.12 -4.26 -2.59
N SER A 461 -1.56 -4.47 -3.84
CA SER A 461 -2.52 -5.55 -4.17
C SER A 461 -2.03 -6.91 -3.67
N ALA A 462 -0.73 -7.21 -3.84
CA ALA A 462 -0.12 -8.41 -3.28
C ALA A 462 -0.09 -8.40 -1.75
N MET A 463 0.47 -7.34 -1.15
CA MET A 463 0.72 -7.25 0.29
C MET A 463 -0.54 -7.15 1.16
N VAL A 464 -1.70 -6.84 0.58
CA VAL A 464 -2.97 -6.78 1.34
C VAL A 464 -3.49 -8.19 1.66
N ASN A 465 -3.23 -9.18 0.79
CA ASN A 465 -3.50 -10.59 1.10
C ASN A 465 -2.24 -11.32 1.57
N SER A 466 -2.39 -12.44 2.28
CA SER A 466 -1.26 -13.15 2.90
C SER A 466 -0.84 -14.45 2.22
N GLN A 467 -1.17 -14.67 0.94
CA GLN A 467 -0.95 -15.97 0.31
C GLN A 467 0.53 -16.28 0.09
N ASP A 468 1.30 -15.30 -0.37
CA ASP A 468 2.69 -15.51 -0.81
C ASP A 468 3.73 -14.94 0.16
N ASP A 469 3.29 -14.14 1.14
CA ASP A 469 4.18 -13.33 1.98
C ASP A 469 3.60 -13.06 3.37
N ARG A 470 4.08 -12.00 4.02
CA ARG A 470 3.60 -11.53 5.33
C ARG A 470 2.50 -10.47 5.21
N GLY A 471 1.67 -10.57 4.19
CA GLY A 471 0.62 -9.61 3.91
C GLY A 471 -0.44 -9.50 5.01
N VAL A 472 -1.32 -8.53 4.86
CA VAL A 472 -2.14 -8.01 5.96
C VAL A 472 -3.22 -9.00 6.40
N LEU A 473 -3.96 -9.60 5.46
CA LEU A 473 -5.17 -10.37 5.74
C LEU A 473 -5.09 -11.80 5.21
N THR A 474 -5.62 -12.73 6.00
CA THR A 474 -5.92 -14.10 5.53
C THR A 474 -7.38 -14.20 5.15
N GLY A 475 -7.65 -14.65 3.92
CA GLY A 475 -9.00 -14.85 3.41
C GLY A 475 -9.69 -16.07 4.01
N ASN A 476 -11.00 -15.99 4.27
CA ASN A 476 -11.80 -17.15 4.65
C ASN A 476 -13.26 -16.99 4.21
N TRP A 477 -13.77 -17.98 3.48
CA TRP A 477 -15.13 -18.04 2.93
C TRP A 477 -15.90 -19.29 3.36
N SER A 478 -15.43 -20.04 4.36
CA SER A 478 -16.07 -21.30 4.78
C SER A 478 -17.37 -21.14 5.58
N GLY A 479 -17.72 -19.91 5.98
CA GLY A 479 -18.76 -19.63 6.96
C GLY A 479 -18.34 -19.88 8.43
N GLU A 480 -17.18 -20.49 8.67
CA GLU A 480 -16.65 -20.77 10.01
C GLU A 480 -15.38 -19.95 10.31
N TYR A 481 -15.48 -19.05 11.29
CA TYR A 481 -14.42 -18.07 11.58
C TYR A 481 -13.66 -18.33 12.88
N LYS A 482 -13.60 -19.59 13.33
CA LYS A 482 -12.86 -19.96 14.56
C LYS A 482 -11.39 -19.54 14.47
N GLY A 483 -10.86 -18.96 15.54
CA GLY A 483 -9.48 -18.47 15.61
C GLY A 483 -9.23 -17.12 14.93
N GLY A 484 -10.28 -16.44 14.47
CA GLY A 484 -10.21 -15.10 13.88
C GLY A 484 -11.46 -14.28 14.16
N VAL A 485 -11.58 -13.18 13.42
CA VAL A 485 -12.72 -12.27 13.42
C VAL A 485 -13.59 -12.58 12.21
N ASN A 486 -14.91 -12.70 12.40
CA ASN A 486 -15.86 -12.80 11.28
C ASN A 486 -15.67 -11.57 10.37
N PRO A 487 -15.37 -11.74 9.06
CA PRO A 487 -15.16 -10.64 8.11
C PRO A 487 -16.26 -9.57 8.14
N SER A 488 -17.51 -9.95 8.42
CA SER A 488 -18.64 -9.03 8.48
C SER A 488 -18.73 -8.23 9.79
N THR A 489 -17.90 -8.50 10.80
CA THR A 489 -17.82 -7.64 12.00
C THR A 489 -16.87 -6.45 11.83
N TRP A 490 -16.02 -6.45 10.81
CA TRP A 490 -15.12 -5.32 10.55
C TRP A 490 -15.90 -4.09 10.08
N SER A 491 -15.59 -2.94 10.66
CA SER A 491 -16.21 -1.65 10.32
C SER A 491 -15.20 -0.57 9.94
N GLY A 492 -13.91 -0.93 9.91
CA GLY A 492 -12.85 0.00 9.56
C GLY A 492 -11.50 -0.66 9.35
N SER A 493 -10.63 0.01 8.58
CA SER A 493 -9.34 -0.51 8.15
C SER A 493 -8.22 -0.28 9.16
N ALA A 494 -8.30 0.79 9.97
CA ALA A 494 -7.26 1.12 10.95
C ALA A 494 -7.06 0.01 11.98
N ASP A 495 -8.14 -0.62 12.46
CA ASP A 495 -8.05 -1.73 13.41
C ASP A 495 -7.38 -2.98 12.84
N ILE A 496 -7.61 -3.26 11.56
CA ILE A 496 -6.98 -4.39 10.88
C ILE A 496 -5.47 -4.11 10.76
N LEU A 497 -5.10 -2.92 10.28
CA LEU A 497 -3.71 -2.51 10.13
C LEU A 497 -2.96 -2.46 11.47
N ARG A 498 -3.60 -1.95 12.53
CA ARG A 498 -3.04 -1.93 13.90
C ARG A 498 -2.81 -3.35 14.41
N LYS A 499 -3.79 -4.25 14.30
CA LYS A 499 -3.64 -5.66 14.70
C LYS A 499 -2.52 -6.36 13.92
N TRP A 500 -2.39 -6.08 12.63
CA TRP A 500 -1.28 -6.60 11.82
C TRP A 500 0.08 -6.11 12.38
N SER A 501 0.20 -4.82 12.68
CA SER A 501 1.42 -4.24 13.28
C SER A 501 1.74 -4.81 14.67
N GLU A 502 0.74 -4.84 15.57
CA GLU A 502 0.86 -5.32 16.97
C GLU A 502 1.23 -6.80 17.04
N SER A 503 0.76 -7.60 16.08
CA SER A 503 1.10 -9.02 15.96
C SER A 503 2.46 -9.28 15.32
N GLN A 504 3.33 -8.27 15.23
CA GLN A 504 4.63 -8.32 14.56
C GLN A 504 4.52 -8.66 13.08
N PHE A 505 3.53 -8.07 12.40
CA PHE A 505 3.24 -8.25 10.97
C PHE A 505 2.88 -9.70 10.62
N ARG A 506 2.07 -10.33 11.48
CA ARG A 506 1.44 -11.63 11.20
C ARG A 506 0.07 -11.41 10.57
N PRO A 507 -0.34 -12.21 9.59
CA PRO A 507 -1.64 -12.04 8.92
C PRO A 507 -2.83 -12.01 9.89
N VAL A 508 -3.72 -11.06 9.68
CA VAL A 508 -4.95 -10.87 10.45
C VAL A 508 -6.04 -11.78 9.90
N LYS A 509 -6.67 -12.54 10.80
CA LYS A 509 -7.76 -13.46 10.49
C LYS A 509 -9.11 -12.85 10.88
N TYR A 510 -10.13 -12.79 10.04
CA TYR A 510 -10.17 -13.10 8.60
C TYR A 510 -10.69 -11.91 7.79
N GLY A 511 -10.46 -11.94 6.48
CA GLY A 511 -10.98 -10.98 5.51
C GLY A 511 -11.71 -11.67 4.36
N GLN A 512 -12.50 -10.88 3.64
CA GLN A 512 -13.20 -11.23 2.39
C GLN A 512 -13.08 -10.04 1.42
N CYS A 513 -13.56 -10.15 0.18
CA CYS A 513 -13.25 -9.20 -0.91
C CYS A 513 -13.42 -7.72 -0.50
N TRP A 514 -14.55 -7.34 0.11
CA TRP A 514 -14.79 -5.98 0.57
C TRP A 514 -13.85 -5.51 1.67
N VAL A 515 -13.37 -6.42 2.53
CA VAL A 515 -12.38 -6.12 3.58
C VAL A 515 -11.02 -5.87 2.95
N PHE A 516 -10.60 -6.72 1.99
CA PHE A 516 -9.35 -6.52 1.26
C PHE A 516 -9.37 -5.20 0.49
N ALA A 517 -10.42 -4.94 -0.29
CA ALA A 517 -10.59 -3.71 -1.04
C ALA A 517 -10.57 -2.47 -0.13
N ALA A 518 -11.25 -2.52 1.02
CA ALA A 518 -11.29 -1.37 1.93
C ALA A 518 -9.94 -1.09 2.61
N VAL A 519 -9.20 -2.14 3.00
CA VAL A 519 -7.81 -2.00 3.49
C VAL A 519 -6.90 -1.44 2.40
N MET A 520 -6.99 -1.96 1.17
CA MET A 520 -6.21 -1.43 0.05
C MET A 520 -6.53 0.04 -0.23
N CYS A 521 -7.82 0.41 -0.25
CA CYS A 521 -8.26 1.79 -0.42
C CYS A 521 -7.63 2.72 0.63
N THR A 522 -7.61 2.29 1.89
CA THR A 522 -6.99 3.03 3.00
C THR A 522 -5.49 3.26 2.77
N VAL A 523 -4.74 2.20 2.42
CA VAL A 523 -3.30 2.29 2.19
C VAL A 523 -3.00 3.20 0.99
N MET A 524 -3.73 3.05 -0.12
CA MET A 524 -3.54 3.87 -1.32
C MET A 524 -3.84 5.35 -1.06
N ARG A 525 -4.93 5.66 -0.33
CA ARG A 525 -5.28 7.02 0.11
C ARG A 525 -4.21 7.63 1.01
N ALA A 526 -3.72 6.86 2.00
CA ALA A 526 -2.65 7.29 2.90
C ALA A 526 -1.35 7.63 2.15
N LEU A 527 -1.04 6.89 1.07
CA LEU A 527 0.12 7.14 0.21
C LEU A 527 -0.10 8.28 -0.82
N GLY A 528 -1.29 8.87 -0.86
CA GLY A 528 -1.65 9.98 -1.74
C GLY A 528 -2.08 9.56 -3.14
N ILE A 529 -2.46 8.30 -3.36
CA ILE A 529 -3.00 7.82 -4.64
C ILE A 529 -4.54 7.87 -4.57
N PRO A 530 -5.23 8.70 -5.38
CA PRO A 530 -6.68 8.79 -5.33
C PRO A 530 -7.32 7.44 -5.63
N THR A 531 -8.12 6.91 -4.71
CA THR A 531 -8.63 5.54 -4.77
C THR A 531 -10.06 5.44 -4.26
N ARG A 532 -10.88 4.63 -4.94
CA ARG A 532 -12.27 4.32 -4.58
C ARG A 532 -12.51 2.80 -4.54
N ALA A 533 -13.33 2.34 -3.61
CA ALA A 533 -13.81 0.96 -3.62
C ALA A 533 -14.96 0.82 -4.64
N VAL A 534 -14.99 -0.29 -5.37
CA VAL A 534 -15.97 -0.57 -6.42
C VAL A 534 -16.56 -1.94 -6.18
N THR A 535 -17.88 -2.04 -6.27
CA THR A 535 -18.61 -3.30 -6.22
C THR A 535 -19.10 -3.65 -7.61
N ASN A 536 -18.81 -4.87 -8.05
CA ASN A 536 -19.36 -5.50 -9.24
C ASN A 536 -20.36 -6.58 -8.82
N PHE A 537 -21.63 -6.43 -9.20
CA PHE A 537 -22.66 -7.44 -8.96
C PHE A 537 -22.66 -8.49 -10.09
N SER A 538 -22.99 -9.73 -9.74
CA SER A 538 -22.87 -10.88 -10.64
C SER A 538 -21.47 -10.97 -11.27
N SER A 539 -20.43 -10.91 -10.44
CA SER A 539 -19.03 -10.94 -10.87
C SER A 539 -18.63 -12.35 -11.25
N ALA A 540 -18.18 -12.54 -12.48
CA ALA A 540 -17.67 -13.83 -12.92
C ALA A 540 -16.30 -14.12 -12.30
N HIS A 541 -16.05 -15.37 -11.97
CA HIS A 541 -14.74 -15.89 -11.62
C HIS A 541 -14.43 -17.03 -12.58
N ASP A 542 -13.79 -16.66 -13.68
CA ASP A 542 -13.33 -17.54 -14.76
C ASP A 542 -11.97 -18.14 -14.37
N THR A 543 -11.92 -19.46 -14.23
CA THR A 543 -10.73 -20.18 -13.75
C THR A 543 -9.87 -20.76 -14.88
N ASP A 544 -10.37 -20.80 -16.12
CA ASP A 544 -9.63 -21.35 -17.26
C ASP A 544 -9.23 -20.28 -18.30
N GLY A 545 -9.72 -19.05 -18.13
CA GLY A 545 -9.34 -17.87 -18.91
C GLY A 545 -9.98 -17.80 -20.29
N ASN A 546 -11.03 -18.59 -20.55
CA ASN A 546 -11.74 -18.62 -21.83
C ASN A 546 -12.80 -17.50 -21.97
N MET A 547 -13.05 -16.72 -20.93
CA MET A 547 -14.06 -15.65 -20.80
C MET A 547 -15.52 -16.13 -20.92
N VAL A 548 -15.76 -17.41 -20.62
CA VAL A 548 -17.07 -18.07 -20.63
C VAL A 548 -17.24 -18.80 -19.30
N ILE A 549 -18.34 -18.55 -18.61
CA ILE A 549 -18.69 -19.27 -17.38
C ILE A 549 -19.65 -20.38 -17.74
N GLU A 550 -19.24 -21.64 -17.52
CA GLU A 550 -20.11 -22.78 -17.75
C GLU A 550 -20.88 -23.18 -16.47
N GLU A 551 -22.21 -23.17 -16.54
CA GLU A 551 -23.08 -23.64 -15.46
C GLU A 551 -23.86 -24.87 -15.91
N TYR A 552 -23.87 -25.91 -15.07
CA TYR A 552 -24.55 -27.17 -15.36
C TYR A 552 -25.76 -27.33 -14.45
N TYR A 553 -26.89 -27.75 -15.00
CA TYR A 553 -28.15 -27.97 -14.29
C TYR A 553 -28.72 -29.34 -14.63
N SER A 554 -29.40 -29.97 -13.68
CA SER A 554 -30.25 -31.12 -13.97
C SER A 554 -31.52 -30.70 -14.70
N GLU A 555 -32.24 -31.65 -15.28
CA GLU A 555 -33.56 -31.42 -15.87
C GLU A 555 -34.62 -30.87 -14.91
N LEU A 556 -34.41 -31.05 -13.59
CA LEU A 556 -35.29 -30.57 -12.54
C LEU A 556 -34.88 -29.18 -12.04
N GLY A 557 -33.89 -28.54 -12.69
CA GLY A 557 -33.42 -27.20 -12.32
C GLY A 557 -32.41 -27.19 -11.15
N GLN A 558 -31.91 -28.34 -10.71
CA GLN A 558 -30.84 -28.40 -9.70
C GLN A 558 -29.49 -28.03 -10.34
N LYS A 559 -28.81 -27.00 -9.82
CA LYS A 559 -27.44 -26.69 -10.26
C LYS A 559 -26.46 -27.79 -9.83
N LEU A 560 -25.60 -28.22 -10.75
CA LEU A 560 -24.61 -29.28 -10.58
C LEU A 560 -23.20 -28.70 -10.51
N SER A 561 -22.38 -29.22 -9.60
CA SER A 561 -20.99 -28.80 -9.39
C SER A 561 -20.02 -29.45 -10.38
N LEU A 562 -20.24 -29.27 -11.69
CA LEU A 562 -19.40 -29.86 -12.75
C LEU A 562 -18.32 -28.90 -13.28
N SER A 563 -18.49 -27.58 -13.12
CA SER A 563 -17.47 -26.56 -13.41
C SER A 563 -16.85 -26.01 -12.11
N LYS A 564 -15.61 -25.53 -12.22
CA LYS A 564 -14.94 -24.74 -11.18
C LYS A 564 -15.24 -23.24 -11.29
N ASP A 565 -15.74 -22.80 -12.45
CA ASP A 565 -16.15 -21.42 -12.64
C ASP A 565 -17.35 -21.08 -11.76
N SER A 566 -17.46 -19.81 -11.42
CA SER A 566 -18.53 -19.34 -10.55
C SER A 566 -18.92 -17.91 -10.88
N ILE A 567 -20.15 -17.55 -10.52
CA ILE A 567 -20.63 -16.16 -10.53
C ILE A 567 -20.89 -15.78 -9.08
N TRP A 568 -20.09 -14.85 -8.58
CA TRP A 568 -20.23 -14.27 -7.26
C TRP A 568 -21.36 -13.26 -7.30
N ASN A 569 -22.24 -13.25 -6.29
CA ASN A 569 -23.35 -12.29 -6.18
C ASN A 569 -22.85 -10.85 -6.24
N PHE A 570 -21.72 -10.61 -5.59
CA PHE A 570 -20.95 -9.39 -5.73
C PHE A 570 -19.48 -9.68 -5.47
N HIS A 571 -18.62 -8.87 -6.07
CA HIS A 571 -17.21 -8.81 -5.78
C HIS A 571 -16.78 -7.35 -5.61
N VAL A 572 -15.76 -7.11 -4.78
CA VAL A 572 -15.33 -5.75 -4.44
C VAL A 572 -13.83 -5.63 -4.65
N TRP A 573 -13.43 -4.66 -5.46
CA TRP A 573 -12.04 -4.27 -5.70
C TRP A 573 -11.85 -2.77 -5.47
N VAL A 574 -10.68 -2.23 -5.83
CA VAL A 574 -10.46 -0.78 -5.85
C VAL A 574 -10.12 -0.28 -7.25
N GLU A 575 -10.49 0.96 -7.53
CA GLU A 575 -9.95 1.71 -8.65
C GLU A 575 -9.04 2.81 -8.13
N SER A 576 -7.84 2.92 -8.71
CA SER A 576 -6.90 4.00 -8.41
C SER A 576 -6.66 4.88 -9.64
N TRP A 577 -6.68 6.20 -9.45
CA TRP A 577 -6.44 7.18 -10.49
C TRP A 577 -4.95 7.40 -10.71
N MET A 578 -4.45 7.08 -11.91
CA MET A 578 -3.06 7.32 -12.28
C MET A 578 -2.86 7.32 -13.81
N LYS A 579 -1.74 7.90 -14.25
CA LYS A 579 -1.25 7.76 -15.62
C LYS A 579 -0.67 6.37 -15.90
N ARG A 580 -0.74 5.95 -17.17
CA ARG A 580 -0.20 4.68 -17.70
C ARG A 580 0.84 4.94 -18.79
N PRO A 581 2.00 5.53 -18.46
CA PRO A 581 3.07 5.76 -19.44
C PRO A 581 3.60 4.46 -20.07
N ASP A 582 3.34 3.31 -19.45
CA ASP A 582 3.65 1.97 -19.96
C ASP A 582 2.67 1.47 -21.05
N LEU A 583 1.48 2.07 -21.17
CA LEU A 583 0.48 1.72 -22.20
C LEU A 583 0.21 2.84 -23.20
N GLY A 584 0.29 4.10 -22.78
CA GLY A 584 -0.14 5.26 -23.58
C GLY A 584 -1.10 6.17 -22.79
N GLN A 585 -1.22 7.42 -23.23
CA GLN A 585 -2.03 8.44 -22.57
C GLN A 585 -3.54 8.12 -22.60
N GLU A 586 -3.99 7.39 -23.60
CA GLU A 586 -5.38 6.95 -23.75
C GLU A 586 -5.84 5.99 -22.64
N TYR A 587 -4.91 5.36 -21.93
CA TYR A 587 -5.18 4.47 -20.79
C TYR A 587 -5.00 5.16 -19.43
N ASP A 588 -4.69 6.46 -19.42
CA ASP A 588 -4.66 7.26 -18.18
C ASP A 588 -6.04 7.30 -17.52
N GLY A 589 -6.06 7.40 -16.19
CA GLY A 589 -7.29 7.55 -15.41
C GLY A 589 -7.48 6.40 -14.42
N TRP A 590 -8.71 5.90 -14.30
CA TRP A 590 -9.05 4.83 -13.36
C TRP A 590 -8.45 3.48 -13.78
N GLN A 591 -7.80 2.83 -12.82
CA GLN A 591 -7.20 1.51 -12.99
C GLN A 591 -7.74 0.54 -11.93
N VAL A 592 -8.27 -0.60 -12.34
CA VAL A 592 -8.71 -1.69 -11.44
C VAL A 592 -7.49 -2.34 -10.80
N LEU A 593 -7.52 -2.45 -9.48
CA LEU A 593 -6.61 -3.23 -8.66
C LEU A 593 -7.44 -4.09 -7.72
N ASP A 594 -7.23 -5.41 -7.78
CA ASP A 594 -7.93 -6.33 -6.89
C ASP A 594 -6.92 -6.96 -5.90
N PRO A 595 -7.05 -6.69 -4.59
CA PRO A 595 -6.24 -7.33 -3.56
C PRO A 595 -6.74 -8.72 -3.14
N THR A 596 -7.89 -9.17 -3.65
CA THR A 596 -8.47 -10.47 -3.33
C THR A 596 -7.67 -11.59 -4.01
N PRO A 597 -7.23 -12.63 -3.28
CA PRO A 597 -6.42 -13.69 -3.86
C PRO A 597 -7.28 -14.69 -4.66
N GLN A 598 -7.65 -14.31 -5.88
CA GLN A 598 -8.38 -15.16 -6.84
C GLN A 598 -7.38 -15.87 -7.76
N GLU A 599 -6.70 -15.12 -8.62
CA GLU A 599 -5.75 -15.63 -9.60
C GLU A 599 -4.31 -15.13 -9.37
N THR A 600 -3.34 -15.88 -9.90
CA THR A 600 -1.92 -15.50 -9.82
C THR A 600 -1.48 -14.72 -11.04
N SER A 601 -0.78 -13.59 -10.84
CA SER A 601 -0.22 -12.78 -11.91
C SER A 601 1.30 -12.65 -11.79
N GLY A 602 2.00 -13.38 -12.67
CA GLY A 602 3.46 -13.53 -12.59
C GLY A 602 3.90 -14.33 -11.36
N GLY A 603 3.14 -15.38 -11.02
CA GLY A 603 3.44 -16.32 -9.92
C GLY A 603 3.16 -15.80 -8.51
N MET A 604 2.33 -14.77 -8.37
CA MET A 604 1.96 -14.15 -7.09
C MET A 604 0.49 -13.73 -7.13
N TYR A 605 -0.25 -13.89 -6.03
CA TYR A 605 -1.63 -13.46 -5.87
C TYR A 605 -1.72 -11.93 -5.79
N ARG A 606 -1.90 -11.32 -6.97
CA ARG A 606 -2.05 -9.89 -7.18
C ARG A 606 -2.78 -9.67 -8.50
N CYS A 607 -3.54 -8.59 -8.58
CA CYS A 607 -4.28 -8.24 -9.78
C CYS A 607 -4.20 -6.73 -10.03
N GLY A 608 -3.96 -6.36 -11.29
CA GLY A 608 -3.91 -4.98 -11.77
C GLY A 608 -2.55 -4.30 -11.61
N PRO A 609 -2.42 -3.03 -12.03
CA PRO A 609 -3.50 -2.15 -12.46
C PRO A 609 -4.00 -2.42 -13.90
N ALA A 610 -5.29 -2.71 -14.06
CA ALA A 610 -5.96 -2.87 -15.35
C ALA A 610 -6.69 -1.57 -15.73
N ALA A 611 -6.41 -1.00 -16.90
CA ALA A 611 -7.02 0.26 -17.30
C ALA A 611 -8.52 0.06 -17.66
N LEU A 612 -9.41 0.89 -17.12
CA LEU A 612 -10.85 0.83 -17.45
C LEU A 612 -11.08 0.94 -18.96
N LYS A 613 -10.32 1.81 -19.63
CA LYS A 613 -10.39 1.97 -21.09
C LYS A 613 -10.01 0.69 -21.83
N ALA A 614 -9.02 -0.07 -21.34
CA ALA A 614 -8.64 -1.35 -21.93
C ALA A 614 -9.74 -2.42 -21.76
N ILE A 615 -10.41 -2.43 -20.60
CA ILE A 615 -11.54 -3.33 -20.34
C ILE A 615 -12.70 -2.98 -21.28
N LEU A 616 -13.08 -1.70 -21.35
CA LEU A 616 -14.18 -1.21 -22.20
C LEU A 616 -13.93 -1.51 -23.69
N ASP A 617 -12.70 -1.31 -24.17
CA ASP A 617 -12.33 -1.52 -25.57
C ASP A 617 -11.94 -2.98 -25.89
N LYS A 618 -12.12 -3.91 -24.92
CA LYS A 618 -11.74 -5.33 -25.03
C LYS A 618 -10.28 -5.54 -25.45
N LYS A 619 -9.36 -4.73 -24.94
CA LYS A 619 -7.91 -4.83 -25.16
C LYS A 619 -7.28 -5.83 -24.19
N VAL A 620 -7.66 -7.09 -24.32
CA VAL A 620 -7.25 -8.18 -23.41
C VAL A 620 -5.74 -8.44 -23.40
N ASP A 621 -5.01 -8.03 -24.42
CA ASP A 621 -3.54 -8.10 -24.47
C ASP A 621 -2.83 -7.01 -23.65
N ALA A 622 -3.56 -5.98 -23.20
CA ALA A 622 -3.00 -4.89 -22.43
C ALA A 622 -2.61 -5.32 -21.00
N LYS A 623 -1.50 -4.75 -20.52
CA LYS A 623 -1.07 -4.95 -19.13
C LYS A 623 -1.90 -4.08 -18.19
N TYR A 624 -2.21 -4.48 -16.96
CA TYR A 624 -1.98 -5.77 -16.34
C TYR A 624 -3.33 -6.44 -16.14
N ASP A 625 -3.36 -7.78 -16.28
CA ASP A 625 -4.49 -8.62 -15.84
C ASP A 625 -5.84 -8.27 -16.49
N VAL A 626 -5.84 -7.58 -17.64
CA VAL A 626 -7.05 -7.17 -18.36
C VAL A 626 -7.92 -8.36 -18.78
N PRO A 627 -7.41 -9.53 -19.22
CA PRO A 627 -8.26 -10.68 -19.53
C PRO A 627 -9.13 -11.11 -18.35
N PHE A 628 -8.51 -11.20 -17.17
CA PHE A 628 -9.18 -11.62 -15.95
C PHE A 628 -10.26 -10.60 -15.56
N VAL A 629 -9.88 -9.32 -15.44
CA VAL A 629 -10.84 -8.25 -15.07
C VAL A 629 -11.93 -8.09 -16.11
N TYR A 630 -11.63 -8.30 -17.40
CA TYR A 630 -12.64 -8.30 -18.46
C TYR A 630 -13.64 -9.44 -18.27
N ALA A 631 -13.17 -10.67 -17.97
CA ALA A 631 -14.05 -11.79 -17.69
C ALA A 631 -14.98 -11.49 -16.50
N GLU A 632 -14.46 -10.90 -15.42
CA GLU A 632 -15.24 -10.55 -14.22
C GLU A 632 -16.49 -9.71 -14.52
N VAL A 633 -16.45 -8.86 -15.56
CA VAL A 633 -17.54 -7.93 -15.92
C VAL A 633 -18.27 -8.26 -17.23
N ASN A 634 -17.71 -9.11 -18.09
CA ASN A 634 -18.21 -9.37 -19.45
C ASN A 634 -18.21 -10.85 -19.87
N ALA A 635 -17.91 -11.81 -18.98
CA ALA A 635 -17.93 -13.21 -19.36
C ALA A 635 -19.35 -13.65 -19.80
N ASP A 636 -19.42 -14.43 -20.87
CA ASP A 636 -20.67 -15.02 -21.32
C ASP A 636 -21.00 -16.22 -20.42
N VAL A 637 -22.25 -16.35 -19.99
CA VAL A 637 -22.68 -17.48 -19.15
C VAL A 637 -23.33 -18.53 -20.03
N ARG A 638 -22.69 -19.69 -20.16
CA ARG A 638 -23.22 -20.83 -20.88
C ARG A 638 -23.89 -21.80 -19.93
N THR A 639 -25.21 -21.89 -20.01
CA THR A 639 -26.00 -22.81 -19.17
C THR A 639 -26.28 -24.10 -19.92
N MET A 640 -25.96 -25.23 -19.30
CA MET A 640 -26.10 -26.58 -19.85
C MET A 640 -27.07 -27.38 -18.98
N ILE A 641 -28.17 -27.86 -19.56
CA ILE A 641 -29.04 -28.82 -18.87
C ILE A 641 -28.54 -30.22 -19.21
N VAL A 642 -28.26 -31.06 -18.20
CA VAL A 642 -27.70 -32.39 -18.37
C VAL A 642 -28.56 -33.48 -17.70
N ARG A 643 -28.65 -34.64 -18.36
CA ARG A 643 -29.24 -35.89 -17.84
C ARG A 643 -28.30 -37.04 -18.22
N ASP A 644 -27.97 -37.90 -17.26
CA ASP A 644 -27.12 -39.08 -17.47
C ASP A 644 -25.81 -38.78 -18.22
N GLY A 645 -25.18 -37.63 -17.91
CA GLY A 645 -23.95 -37.17 -18.55
C GLY A 645 -24.11 -36.62 -19.98
N LYS A 646 -25.33 -36.54 -20.51
CA LYS A 646 -25.63 -35.94 -21.82
C LYS A 646 -26.22 -34.55 -21.67
N VAL A 647 -25.80 -33.62 -22.53
CA VAL A 647 -26.36 -32.26 -22.62
C VAL A 647 -27.67 -32.31 -23.39
N LEU A 648 -28.77 -31.95 -22.72
CA LEU A 648 -30.11 -31.86 -23.31
C LEU A 648 -30.35 -30.51 -24.00
N SER A 649 -29.83 -29.42 -23.44
CA SER A 649 -29.93 -28.09 -24.03
C SER A 649 -28.77 -27.19 -23.57
N SER A 650 -28.44 -26.20 -24.39
CA SER A 650 -27.45 -25.17 -24.11
C SER A 650 -28.02 -23.79 -24.41
N THR A 651 -27.86 -22.85 -23.50
CA THR A 651 -28.18 -21.43 -23.71
C THR A 651 -26.98 -20.56 -23.33
N THR A 652 -26.89 -19.38 -23.91
CA THR A 652 -25.81 -18.42 -23.62
C THR A 652 -26.42 -17.07 -23.24
N ASP A 653 -26.09 -16.59 -22.05
CA ASP A 653 -26.45 -15.26 -21.56
C ASP A 653 -25.22 -14.36 -21.60
N THR A 654 -25.29 -13.30 -22.41
CA THR A 654 -24.19 -12.35 -22.61
C THR A 654 -24.29 -11.09 -21.74
N LYS A 655 -25.22 -11.06 -20.77
CA LYS A 655 -25.52 -9.87 -19.97
C LYS A 655 -25.50 -10.08 -18.47
N ARG A 656 -25.74 -11.32 -18.01
CA ARG A 656 -25.83 -11.66 -16.57
C ARG A 656 -24.61 -11.20 -15.77
N VAL A 657 -23.41 -11.34 -16.33
CA VAL A 657 -22.18 -10.98 -15.63
C VAL A 657 -22.00 -9.46 -15.62
N GLY A 658 -21.67 -8.89 -14.45
CA GLY A 658 -21.42 -7.47 -14.27
C GLY A 658 -22.64 -6.57 -14.48
N ASP A 659 -23.81 -7.01 -14.02
CA ASP A 659 -25.09 -6.35 -14.29
C ASP A 659 -25.21 -4.94 -13.64
N LEU A 660 -24.55 -4.72 -12.50
CA LEU A 660 -24.38 -3.41 -11.88
C LEU A 660 -22.96 -3.28 -11.33
N ILE A 661 -22.25 -2.23 -11.74
CA ILE A 661 -20.96 -1.84 -11.18
C ILE A 661 -21.14 -0.49 -10.52
N CYS A 662 -20.82 -0.37 -9.24
CA CYS A 662 -21.08 0.84 -8.49
C CYS A 662 -19.99 1.22 -7.49
N THR A 663 -20.00 2.48 -7.09
CA THR A 663 -19.10 3.06 -6.09
C THR A 663 -19.83 4.14 -5.28
N LYS A 664 -19.19 4.67 -4.24
CA LYS A 664 -19.73 5.79 -3.47
C LYS A 664 -19.71 7.06 -4.33
N HIS A 665 -20.81 7.80 -4.33
CA HIS A 665 -20.89 9.11 -4.96
C HIS A 665 -19.98 10.12 -4.25
N PRO A 666 -19.18 10.94 -4.97
CA PRO A 666 -18.41 12.03 -4.37
C PRO A 666 -19.28 12.95 -3.51
N GLY A 667 -18.82 13.25 -2.29
CA GLY A 667 -19.50 14.20 -1.41
C GLY A 667 -20.85 13.75 -0.82
N SER A 668 -21.35 12.54 -1.15
CA SER A 668 -22.59 12.03 -0.56
C SER A 668 -22.52 10.55 -0.17
N MET A 669 -23.40 10.11 0.75
CA MET A 669 -23.52 8.70 1.17
C MET A 669 -24.52 7.94 0.29
N ARG A 670 -24.41 8.11 -1.04
CA ARG A 670 -25.26 7.46 -2.04
C ARG A 670 -24.44 6.59 -2.97
N MET A 671 -25.11 5.63 -3.60
CA MET A 671 -24.54 4.80 -4.67
C MET A 671 -24.45 5.61 -5.97
N LEU A 672 -23.33 5.45 -6.68
CA LEU A 672 -23.11 5.92 -8.04
C LEU A 672 -22.89 4.71 -8.95
N ASN A 673 -23.77 4.55 -9.94
CA ASN A 673 -23.63 3.52 -10.97
C ASN A 673 -22.56 3.95 -11.99
N ILE A 674 -21.60 3.06 -12.24
CA ILE A 674 -20.48 3.25 -13.17
C ILE A 674 -20.36 2.10 -14.20
N THR A 675 -21.39 1.25 -14.37
CA THR A 675 -21.37 0.11 -15.30
C THR A 675 -20.96 0.51 -16.72
N THR A 676 -21.42 1.66 -17.21
CA THR A 676 -21.12 2.16 -18.56
C THR A 676 -19.65 2.53 -18.77
N GLN A 677 -18.85 2.63 -17.69
CA GLN A 677 -17.40 2.82 -17.78
C GLN A 677 -16.66 1.50 -18.08
N TYR A 678 -17.31 0.36 -17.88
CA TYR A 678 -16.73 -0.98 -18.07
C TYR A 678 -17.28 -1.70 -19.30
N LYS A 679 -18.54 -1.47 -19.67
CA LYS A 679 -19.17 -2.16 -20.81
C LYS A 679 -20.33 -1.40 -21.43
N ILE A 680 -20.69 -1.79 -22.66
CA ILE A 680 -21.81 -1.25 -23.43
C ILE A 680 -23.03 -2.17 -23.25
N GLU A 681 -24.20 -1.58 -22.99
CA GLU A 681 -25.46 -2.33 -22.86
C GLU A 681 -25.89 -2.96 -24.20
N ARG A 682 -26.36 -4.22 -24.16
CA ARG A 682 -26.90 -4.96 -25.32
C ARG A 682 -28.41 -5.18 -25.15
N VAL A 683 -29.18 -5.29 -26.23
CA VAL A 683 -30.65 -5.55 -26.24
C VAL A 683 -30.91 -7.04 -26.56
N PRO A 684 -31.89 -7.73 -25.92
CA PRO A 684 -32.10 -9.17 -26.13
C PRO A 684 -33.13 -9.48 -27.25
N GLU A 685 -33.03 -10.67 -27.85
CA GLU A 685 -33.99 -11.26 -28.80
C GLU A 685 -34.50 -12.63 -28.30
N GLY A 686 -35.75 -13.01 -28.63
CA GLY A 686 -36.32 -14.35 -28.33
C GLY A 686 -37.48 -14.36 -27.34
N VAL A 687 -37.97 -15.55 -26.96
CA VAL A 687 -38.96 -15.73 -25.85
C VAL A 687 -38.28 -15.32 -24.54
N VAL A 688 -38.79 -14.28 -23.90
CA VAL A 688 -38.18 -13.69 -22.70
C VAL A 688 -38.96 -14.10 -21.48
N VAL A 689 -38.28 -14.71 -20.51
CA VAL A 689 -38.79 -14.98 -19.18
C VAL A 689 -38.05 -14.05 -18.21
N SER A 690 -38.77 -13.44 -17.28
CA SER A 690 -38.17 -12.58 -16.25
C SER A 690 -38.84 -12.79 -14.90
N LEU A 691 -38.03 -12.74 -13.84
CA LEU A 691 -38.47 -12.70 -12.46
C LEU A 691 -38.44 -11.26 -11.96
N SER A 692 -39.44 -10.84 -11.19
CA SER A 692 -39.44 -9.54 -10.53
C SER A 692 -39.99 -9.61 -9.10
N LEU A 693 -39.19 -9.18 -8.13
CA LEU A 693 -39.63 -9.04 -6.74
C LEU A 693 -40.60 -7.86 -6.59
N LEU A 694 -41.73 -8.05 -5.91
CA LEU A 694 -42.68 -6.93 -5.67
C LEU A 694 -42.16 -5.93 -4.63
N LYS A 695 -41.36 -6.42 -3.67
CA LYS A 695 -40.69 -5.61 -2.65
C LYS A 695 -39.36 -6.24 -2.26
N THR A 696 -38.47 -5.42 -1.72
CA THR A 696 -37.24 -5.89 -1.07
C THR A 696 -37.57 -6.91 0.03
N PRO A 697 -37.05 -8.14 -0.05
CA PRO A 697 -37.24 -9.16 0.99
C PRO A 697 -36.60 -8.75 2.32
N VAL A 698 -37.36 -8.79 3.42
CA VAL A 698 -36.90 -8.47 4.78
C VAL A 698 -37.06 -9.70 5.66
N VAL A 699 -36.10 -9.95 6.55
CA VAL A 699 -36.13 -11.09 7.46
C VAL A 699 -37.40 -11.06 8.30
N GLY A 700 -38.20 -12.12 8.23
CA GLY A 700 -39.46 -12.29 8.96
C GLY A 700 -40.72 -12.01 8.13
N GLU A 701 -40.59 -11.48 6.92
CA GLU A 701 -41.71 -11.20 6.01
C GLU A 701 -41.83 -12.21 4.87
N ASN A 702 -43.02 -12.40 4.31
CA ASN A 702 -43.20 -13.23 3.12
C ASN A 702 -42.51 -12.59 1.90
N ILE A 703 -41.88 -13.43 1.07
CA ILE A 703 -41.25 -13.01 -0.19
C ILE A 703 -42.29 -13.13 -1.28
N ILE A 704 -42.57 -12.03 -1.98
CA ILE A 704 -43.60 -11.98 -3.02
C ILE A 704 -42.94 -11.56 -4.32
N PHE A 705 -43.14 -12.33 -5.38
CA PHE A 705 -42.52 -12.09 -6.68
C PHE A 705 -43.45 -12.45 -7.84
N ASN A 706 -43.14 -11.90 -9.01
CA ASN A 706 -43.82 -12.15 -10.26
C ASN A 706 -42.91 -12.92 -11.23
N VAL A 707 -43.49 -13.86 -11.95
CA VAL A 707 -42.91 -14.53 -13.12
C VAL A 707 -43.61 -13.96 -14.35
N THR A 708 -42.86 -13.30 -15.23
CA THR A 708 -43.39 -12.78 -16.50
C THR A 708 -42.80 -13.56 -17.66
N VAL A 709 -43.67 -14.08 -18.52
CA VAL A 709 -43.29 -14.84 -19.72
C VAL A 709 -43.84 -14.10 -20.93
N THR A 710 -42.97 -13.76 -21.88
CA THR A 710 -43.33 -13.08 -23.14
C THR A 710 -43.01 -13.97 -24.33
N ASN A 711 -44.03 -14.34 -25.09
CA ASN A 711 -43.89 -15.06 -26.35
C ASN A 711 -43.61 -14.07 -27.49
N ASN A 712 -42.33 -13.81 -27.79
CA ASN A 712 -41.97 -12.95 -28.91
C ASN A 712 -42.06 -13.62 -30.29
N GLU A 713 -42.55 -14.86 -30.39
CA GLU A 713 -42.73 -15.56 -31.67
C GLU A 713 -44.12 -15.27 -32.27
N SER A 714 -44.28 -15.57 -33.56
CA SER A 714 -45.54 -15.39 -34.29
C SER A 714 -46.53 -16.56 -34.13
N THR A 715 -46.15 -17.58 -33.35
CA THR A 715 -46.94 -18.81 -33.14
C THR A 715 -47.37 -18.93 -31.69
N HIS A 716 -48.54 -19.56 -31.46
CA HIS A 716 -48.97 -19.91 -30.10
C HIS A 716 -48.01 -20.92 -29.45
N LYS A 717 -47.97 -20.96 -28.12
CA LYS A 717 -47.10 -21.83 -27.32
C LYS A 717 -47.85 -22.39 -26.11
N GLU A 718 -47.74 -23.70 -25.89
CA GLU A 718 -48.08 -24.34 -24.63
C GLU A 718 -46.80 -24.55 -23.83
N LEU A 719 -46.74 -24.02 -22.61
CA LEU A 719 -45.53 -24.02 -21.80
C LEU A 719 -45.78 -24.56 -20.39
N LYS A 720 -44.77 -25.18 -19.79
CA LYS A 720 -44.76 -25.58 -18.37
C LYS A 720 -43.70 -24.81 -17.61
N ALA A 721 -44.09 -24.16 -16.52
CA ALA A 721 -43.18 -23.45 -15.63
C ALA A 721 -42.86 -24.29 -14.41
N HIS A 722 -41.58 -24.41 -14.08
CA HIS A 722 -41.09 -24.95 -12.82
C HIS A 722 -40.27 -23.88 -12.11
N ILE A 723 -40.67 -23.50 -10.90
CA ILE A 723 -40.02 -22.45 -10.11
C ILE A 723 -39.38 -23.10 -8.89
N ASN A 724 -38.15 -22.72 -8.57
CA ASN A 724 -37.36 -23.29 -7.49
C ASN A 724 -36.58 -22.19 -6.75
N ALA A 725 -36.55 -22.26 -5.42
CA ALA A 725 -35.76 -21.38 -4.57
C ALA A 725 -34.74 -22.17 -3.73
N GLN A 726 -33.48 -21.74 -3.77
CA GLN A 726 -32.35 -22.38 -3.09
C GLN A 726 -31.54 -21.41 -2.23
N ASN A 727 -30.96 -21.90 -1.13
CA ASN A 727 -30.02 -21.16 -0.30
C ASN A 727 -28.67 -21.00 -1.00
N LYS A 728 -28.05 -19.81 -0.93
CA LYS A 728 -26.75 -19.50 -1.54
C LYS A 728 -25.87 -18.68 -0.58
N GLU A 729 -24.55 -18.85 -0.63
CA GLU A 729 -23.60 -17.88 -0.06
C GLU A 729 -23.01 -17.02 -1.19
N TYR A 730 -22.60 -15.78 -0.90
CA TYR A 730 -22.34 -14.78 -1.95
C TYR A 730 -21.23 -15.15 -2.95
N ASN A 731 -20.32 -16.05 -2.59
CA ASN A 731 -19.17 -16.47 -3.39
C ASN A 731 -19.24 -17.96 -3.79
N SER A 732 -20.34 -18.66 -3.51
CA SER A 732 -20.45 -20.10 -3.73
C SER A 732 -21.72 -20.46 -4.51
N ASN A 733 -21.77 -21.71 -4.99
CA ASN A 733 -22.94 -22.21 -5.71
C ASN A 733 -24.14 -22.43 -4.74
N PRO A 734 -25.39 -22.29 -5.21
CA PRO A 734 -26.57 -22.63 -4.41
C PRO A 734 -26.51 -24.06 -3.87
N THR A 735 -27.06 -24.27 -2.68
CA THR A 735 -26.90 -25.51 -1.90
C THR A 735 -28.17 -26.34 -1.87
N THR A 736 -29.17 -25.93 -1.08
CA THR A 736 -30.37 -26.71 -0.80
C THR A 736 -31.62 -25.97 -1.26
N THR A 737 -32.48 -26.68 -1.98
CA THR A 737 -33.85 -26.25 -2.29
C THR A 737 -34.65 -26.15 -1.00
N PHE A 738 -35.39 -25.06 -0.83
CA PHE A 738 -36.32 -24.90 0.29
C PHE A 738 -37.75 -24.59 -0.14
N TRP A 739 -37.99 -24.23 -1.40
CA TRP A 739 -39.34 -23.93 -1.91
C TRP A 739 -39.44 -24.20 -3.42
N GLU A 740 -40.60 -24.68 -3.88
CA GLU A 740 -40.89 -24.99 -5.29
C GLU A 740 -42.35 -24.71 -5.66
N ALA A 741 -42.61 -24.42 -6.94
CA ALA A 741 -43.95 -24.27 -7.51
C ALA A 741 -44.00 -24.62 -9.01
N HIS A 742 -45.21 -24.89 -9.53
CA HIS A 742 -45.43 -25.25 -10.93
C HIS A 742 -46.65 -24.53 -11.52
N ASN A 743 -46.59 -24.20 -12.81
CA ASN A 743 -47.71 -23.64 -13.57
C ASN A 743 -47.75 -24.20 -14.99
N ASP A 744 -48.94 -24.45 -15.52
CA ASP A 744 -49.16 -24.69 -16.95
C ASP A 744 -49.62 -23.39 -17.62
N LEU A 745 -49.11 -23.12 -18.83
CA LEU A 745 -49.21 -21.83 -19.52
C LEU A 745 -49.68 -22.03 -20.97
N LYS A 746 -50.51 -21.12 -21.46
CA LYS A 746 -50.84 -21.01 -22.88
C LYS A 746 -50.68 -19.56 -23.31
N LEU A 747 -49.75 -19.30 -24.23
CA LEU A 747 -49.44 -17.97 -24.74
C LEU A 747 -49.72 -17.89 -26.24
N GLY A 748 -50.52 -16.92 -26.65
CA GLY A 748 -50.68 -16.52 -28.03
C GLY A 748 -49.42 -15.80 -28.59
N PRO A 749 -49.39 -15.54 -29.91
CA PRO A 749 -48.32 -14.77 -30.54
C PRO A 749 -48.17 -13.38 -29.92
N LYS A 750 -46.93 -12.96 -29.62
CA LYS A 750 -46.62 -11.64 -29.01
C LYS A 750 -47.30 -11.40 -27.65
N GLU A 751 -47.85 -12.43 -27.02
CA GLU A 751 -48.53 -12.32 -25.73
C GLU A 751 -47.55 -12.36 -24.57
N THR A 752 -47.83 -11.58 -23.54
CA THR A 752 -47.11 -11.57 -22.27
C THR A 752 -48.07 -11.92 -21.13
N GLN A 753 -47.70 -12.88 -20.29
CA GLN A 753 -48.47 -13.26 -19.11
C GLN A 753 -47.60 -13.16 -17.85
N THR A 754 -48.19 -12.73 -16.74
CA THR A 754 -47.51 -12.55 -15.45
C THR A 754 -48.24 -13.28 -14.33
N PHE A 755 -47.51 -14.03 -13.51
CA PHE A 755 -48.03 -14.80 -12.38
C PHE A 755 -47.35 -14.39 -11.09
N LYS A 756 -48.12 -14.36 -10.01
CA LYS A 756 -47.64 -13.97 -8.68
C LYS A 756 -47.44 -15.19 -7.80
N HIS A 757 -46.30 -15.27 -7.13
CA HIS A 757 -45.96 -16.29 -6.16
C HIS A 757 -45.58 -15.69 -4.81
N GLU A 758 -45.73 -16.48 -3.75
CA GLU A 758 -45.44 -16.11 -2.38
C GLU A 758 -44.68 -17.25 -1.67
N ILE A 759 -43.56 -16.91 -1.04
CA ILE A 759 -42.79 -17.79 -0.14
C ILE A 759 -43.03 -17.30 1.27
N LEU A 760 -43.54 -18.17 2.15
CA LEU A 760 -43.86 -17.79 3.53
C LEU A 760 -42.59 -17.64 4.37
N SER A 761 -42.63 -16.75 5.36
CA SER A 761 -41.47 -16.54 6.24
C SER A 761 -41.04 -17.79 7.01
N SER A 762 -41.97 -18.69 7.34
CA SER A 762 -41.69 -19.99 7.94
C SER A 762 -40.85 -20.91 7.06
N ASP A 763 -41.00 -20.82 5.74
CA ASP A 763 -40.37 -21.73 4.77
C ASP A 763 -38.86 -21.50 4.70
N TYR A 764 -38.43 -20.25 4.92
CA TYR A 764 -37.02 -19.86 4.90
C TYR A 764 -36.43 -19.61 6.31
N ALA A 765 -37.25 -19.36 7.34
CA ALA A 765 -36.78 -19.08 8.71
C ALA A 765 -36.24 -20.32 9.47
N SER A 766 -36.62 -21.54 9.08
CA SER A 766 -36.29 -22.78 9.81
C SER A 766 -34.89 -23.34 9.51
N LYS A 767 -34.15 -22.74 8.57
CA LYS A 767 -32.82 -23.22 8.13
C LYS A 767 -31.78 -22.11 8.31
N GLU A 768 -31.15 -22.15 9.48
CA GLU A 768 -29.94 -21.44 9.93
C GLU A 768 -29.74 -20.00 9.44
N VAL A 769 -29.97 -19.07 10.38
CA VAL A 769 -29.68 -17.64 10.27
C VAL A 769 -28.17 -17.43 10.09
N ARG A 770 -27.72 -17.29 8.85
CA ARG A 770 -26.38 -16.79 8.49
C ARG A 770 -26.47 -15.36 7.97
N GLU A 771 -25.39 -14.60 8.14
CA GLU A 771 -25.26 -13.23 7.63
C GLU A 771 -25.25 -13.24 6.09
N ASP A 772 -25.95 -12.28 5.47
CA ASP A 772 -26.12 -12.17 4.00
C ASP A 772 -26.96 -13.29 3.34
N TYR A 773 -28.11 -13.69 3.92
CA TYR A 773 -29.04 -14.73 3.38
C TYR A 773 -29.41 -14.45 1.92
N LEU A 774 -28.74 -15.14 0.99
CA LEU A 774 -28.98 -15.04 -0.45
C LEU A 774 -29.83 -16.22 -0.90
N VAL A 775 -30.85 -15.91 -1.68
CA VAL A 775 -31.74 -16.87 -2.32
C VAL A 775 -31.47 -16.84 -3.81
N ASN A 776 -31.22 -18.01 -4.39
CA ASN A 776 -31.28 -18.21 -5.83
C ASN A 776 -32.70 -18.66 -6.19
N LEU A 777 -33.45 -17.79 -6.88
CA LEU A 777 -34.77 -18.10 -7.40
C LEU A 777 -34.66 -18.33 -8.91
N ALA A 778 -35.09 -19.49 -9.38
CA ALA A 778 -35.03 -19.87 -10.78
C ALA A 778 -36.40 -20.31 -11.29
N VAL A 779 -36.71 -20.00 -12.55
CA VAL A 779 -37.87 -20.51 -13.27
C VAL A 779 -37.43 -21.09 -14.60
N VAL A 780 -37.77 -22.36 -14.84
CA VAL A 780 -37.60 -23.05 -16.12
C VAL A 780 -38.95 -23.12 -16.81
N ILE A 781 -39.02 -22.61 -18.03
CA ILE A 781 -40.17 -22.69 -18.93
C ILE A 781 -39.86 -23.72 -20.00
N GLU A 782 -40.61 -24.81 -20.04
CA GLU A 782 -40.56 -25.83 -21.09
C GLU A 782 -41.66 -25.59 -22.11
N ASP A 783 -41.30 -25.43 -23.38
CA ASP A 783 -42.23 -25.54 -24.51
C ASP A 783 -42.61 -27.00 -24.71
N VAL A 784 -43.90 -27.32 -24.52
CA VAL A 784 -44.41 -28.69 -24.54
C VAL A 784 -44.24 -29.32 -25.92
N GLU A 785 -44.41 -28.55 -26.99
CA GLU A 785 -44.35 -29.04 -28.37
C GLU A 785 -42.91 -29.26 -28.81
N THR A 786 -42.06 -28.26 -28.61
CA THR A 786 -40.66 -28.33 -29.09
C THR A 786 -39.71 -28.97 -28.09
N GLN A 787 -40.16 -29.21 -26.86
CA GLN A 787 -39.37 -29.67 -25.71
C GLN A 787 -38.18 -28.74 -25.38
N LYS A 788 -38.15 -27.53 -25.95
CA LYS A 788 -37.13 -26.50 -25.67
C LYS A 788 -37.41 -25.88 -24.31
N ARG A 789 -36.34 -25.58 -23.57
CA ARG A 789 -36.43 -24.95 -22.25
C ARG A 789 -35.78 -23.58 -22.25
N THR A 790 -36.44 -22.62 -21.61
CA THR A 790 -35.95 -21.26 -21.37
C THR A 790 -35.88 -21.04 -19.87
N LEU A 791 -34.78 -20.48 -19.37
CA LEU A 791 -34.55 -20.25 -17.95
C LEU A 791 -34.51 -18.75 -17.67
N ALA A 792 -35.11 -18.32 -16.56
CA ALA A 792 -34.75 -17.08 -15.89
C ALA A 792 -34.36 -17.38 -14.46
N SER A 793 -33.34 -16.69 -13.94
CA SER A 793 -32.95 -16.78 -12.55
C SER A 793 -32.70 -15.39 -11.99
N GLN A 794 -33.14 -15.17 -10.76
CA GLN A 794 -32.87 -13.96 -9.99
C GLN A 794 -32.32 -14.38 -8.64
N GLU A 795 -31.13 -13.87 -8.32
CA GLU A 795 -30.56 -14.00 -7.00
C GLU A 795 -30.86 -12.74 -6.21
N PHE A 796 -31.25 -12.87 -4.94
CA PHE A 796 -31.54 -11.73 -4.07
C PHE A 796 -31.23 -12.05 -2.61
N ASN A 797 -30.86 -11.02 -1.84
CA ASN A 797 -30.66 -11.12 -0.41
C ASN A 797 -31.94 -10.81 0.37
N ILE A 798 -32.08 -11.40 1.56
CA ILE A 798 -33.08 -11.00 2.55
C ILE A 798 -32.42 -10.02 3.53
N ILE A 799 -32.86 -8.76 3.55
CA ILE A 799 -32.23 -7.72 4.38
C ILE A 799 -32.59 -7.88 5.85
N SER A 800 -31.60 -7.68 6.71
CA SER A 800 -31.81 -7.55 8.15
C SER A 800 -32.23 -6.13 8.52
N PRO A 801 -32.97 -5.93 9.62
CA PRO A 801 -33.32 -4.59 10.08
C PRO A 801 -32.07 -3.76 10.41
N THR A 802 -32.12 -2.45 10.16
CA THR A 802 -31.00 -1.53 10.40
C THR A 802 -31.08 -0.86 11.76
N LEU A 803 -29.93 -0.52 12.35
CA LEU A 803 -29.88 0.36 13.51
C LEU A 803 -30.10 1.80 13.06
N THR A 804 -30.90 2.58 13.80
CA THR A 804 -31.04 4.02 13.58
C THR A 804 -30.22 4.80 14.60
N ILE A 805 -29.62 5.91 14.17
CA ILE A 805 -28.82 6.79 15.03
C ILE A 805 -29.33 8.22 14.83
N GLU A 806 -29.79 8.82 15.92
CA GLU A 806 -30.29 10.20 15.96
C GLU A 806 -29.41 11.05 16.86
N ILE A 807 -29.13 12.29 16.47
CA ILE A 807 -28.28 13.21 17.25
C ILE A 807 -29.18 14.32 17.78
N ALA A 808 -29.15 14.54 19.10
CA ALA A 808 -30.07 15.46 19.76
C ALA A 808 -30.05 16.89 19.16
N ASN A 809 -28.86 17.40 18.81
CA ASN A 809 -28.65 18.71 18.20
C ASN A 809 -27.75 18.63 16.96
N GLU A 810 -28.18 17.92 15.92
CA GLU A 810 -27.36 17.62 14.72
C GLU A 810 -26.70 18.85 14.05
N ASN A 811 -27.36 20.01 14.06
CA ASN A 811 -26.89 21.23 13.39
C ASN A 811 -25.89 22.07 14.21
N ALA A 812 -25.70 21.72 15.48
CA ALA A 812 -24.89 22.48 16.44
C ALA A 812 -23.73 21.63 17.03
N VAL A 813 -23.27 20.63 16.29
CA VAL A 813 -22.11 19.82 16.69
C VAL A 813 -20.82 20.61 16.44
N VAL A 814 -20.06 20.84 17.51
CA VAL A 814 -18.83 21.65 17.52
C VAL A 814 -17.71 20.85 18.17
N VAL A 815 -16.46 21.08 17.75
CA VAL A 815 -15.26 20.51 18.37
C VAL A 815 -15.23 20.83 19.88
N ASP A 816 -14.81 19.84 20.68
CA ASP A 816 -14.66 19.88 22.13
C ASP A 816 -15.94 20.15 22.94
N LYS A 817 -17.12 20.17 22.30
CA LYS A 817 -18.42 20.27 22.98
C LYS A 817 -19.14 18.92 23.01
N GLN A 818 -19.50 18.46 24.20
CA GLN A 818 -20.18 17.18 24.39
C GLN A 818 -21.53 17.13 23.65
N GLN A 819 -21.82 15.98 23.04
CA GLN A 819 -23.05 15.70 22.30
C GLN A 819 -23.64 14.34 22.74
N VAL A 820 -24.90 14.11 22.39
CA VAL A 820 -25.61 12.84 22.64
C VAL A 820 -26.20 12.31 21.34
N ALA A 821 -25.90 11.06 21.03
CA ALA A 821 -26.55 10.29 19.98
C ALA A 821 -27.39 9.17 20.61
N THR A 822 -28.60 8.94 20.10
CA THR A 822 -29.47 7.84 20.51
C THR A 822 -29.46 6.77 19.44
N VAL A 823 -28.97 5.57 19.80
CA VAL A 823 -29.04 4.39 18.93
C VAL A 823 -30.32 3.65 19.22
N THR A 824 -31.10 3.36 18.19
CA THR A 824 -32.40 2.68 18.30
C THR A 824 -32.46 1.44 17.42
N PHE A 825 -33.11 0.39 17.93
CA PHE A 825 -33.38 -0.85 17.22
C PHE A 825 -34.65 -1.50 17.77
N THR A 826 -35.54 -1.96 16.90
CA THR A 826 -36.74 -2.72 17.30
C THR A 826 -36.60 -4.16 16.81
N SER A 827 -36.73 -5.13 17.72
CA SER A 827 -36.60 -6.55 17.37
C SER A 827 -37.81 -7.00 16.54
N THR A 828 -37.57 -7.36 15.28
CA THR A 828 -38.57 -8.00 14.39
C THR A 828 -38.53 -9.52 14.45
N PHE A 829 -37.63 -10.10 15.25
CA PHE A 829 -37.47 -11.55 15.38
C PHE A 829 -38.58 -12.16 16.25
N SER A 830 -39.02 -13.36 15.88
CA SER A 830 -40.03 -14.13 16.61
C SER A 830 -39.52 -14.74 17.93
N VAL A 831 -38.21 -14.68 18.18
CA VAL A 831 -37.54 -15.19 19.39
C VAL A 831 -36.79 -14.09 20.13
N PRO A 832 -36.56 -14.20 21.45
CA PRO A 832 -35.69 -13.27 22.17
C PRO A 832 -34.28 -13.25 21.59
N VAL A 833 -33.67 -12.06 21.52
CA VAL A 833 -32.33 -11.87 20.96
C VAL A 833 -31.35 -11.35 22.00
N ASN A 834 -30.15 -11.91 22.01
CA ASN A 834 -29.03 -11.49 22.88
C ASN A 834 -27.93 -10.92 22.01
N GLY A 835 -27.32 -9.81 22.43
CA GLY A 835 -26.23 -9.23 21.65
C GLY A 835 -25.36 -8.20 22.35
N GLU A 836 -24.33 -7.77 21.64
CA GLU A 836 -23.42 -6.69 22.03
C GLU A 836 -23.47 -5.58 20.98
N LEU A 837 -23.96 -4.41 21.40
CA LEU A 837 -23.93 -3.17 20.64
C LEU A 837 -22.55 -2.54 20.79
N THR A 838 -21.90 -2.23 19.68
CA THR A 838 -20.66 -1.45 19.63
C THR A 838 -20.91 -0.15 18.87
N VAL A 839 -20.54 0.99 19.43
CA VAL A 839 -20.64 2.32 18.81
C VAL A 839 -19.25 2.93 18.71
N MET A 840 -18.93 3.51 17.56
CA MET A 840 -17.62 4.12 17.29
C MET A 840 -17.72 5.24 16.25
N GLY A 841 -16.72 6.11 16.21
CA GLY A 841 -16.62 7.14 15.18
C GLY A 841 -15.30 7.89 15.30
N SER A 842 -14.45 7.80 14.26
CA SER A 842 -13.16 8.49 14.25
C SER A 842 -13.37 10.01 14.36
N GLY A 843 -12.58 10.65 15.21
CA GLY A 843 -12.72 12.06 15.55
C GLY A 843 -13.96 12.42 16.38
N LEU A 844 -14.82 11.46 16.75
CA LEU A 844 -16.02 11.67 17.56
C LEU A 844 -15.94 10.98 18.93
N LEU A 845 -15.42 9.74 18.95
CA LEU A 845 -15.24 8.91 20.14
C LEU A 845 -13.77 8.55 20.29
N GLU A 846 -13.25 8.53 21.52
CA GLU A 846 -11.87 8.09 21.79
C GLU A 846 -11.76 6.57 21.80
N GLU A 847 -12.69 5.93 22.51
CA GLU A 847 -12.82 4.49 22.57
C GLU A 847 -14.20 4.05 22.06
N LYS A 848 -14.27 2.77 21.67
CA LYS A 848 -15.53 2.15 21.26
C LYS A 848 -16.41 1.94 22.47
N VAL A 849 -17.67 2.38 22.39
CA VAL A 849 -18.67 2.12 23.43
C VAL A 849 -19.26 0.74 23.18
N LYS A 850 -19.22 -0.15 24.18
CA LYS A 850 -19.78 -1.52 24.10
C LYS A 850 -20.86 -1.74 25.14
N ILE A 851 -22.02 -2.23 24.72
CA ILE A 851 -23.20 -2.43 25.57
C ILE A 851 -23.81 -3.80 25.28
N ARG A 852 -23.91 -4.66 26.29
CA ARG A 852 -24.64 -5.93 26.18
C ARG A 852 -26.12 -5.72 26.43
N LEU A 853 -26.96 -6.42 25.67
CA LEU A 853 -28.41 -6.30 25.75
C LEU A 853 -29.13 -7.59 25.37
N THR A 854 -30.34 -7.73 25.93
CA THR A 854 -31.30 -8.79 25.62
C THR A 854 -32.62 -8.12 25.27
N LEU A 855 -33.27 -8.52 24.17
CA LEU A 855 -34.54 -7.96 23.72
C LEU A 855 -35.55 -9.09 23.47
N LYS A 856 -36.79 -8.89 23.93
CA LYS A 856 -37.92 -9.77 23.60
C LYS A 856 -38.44 -9.49 22.18
N PRO A 857 -39.21 -10.42 21.57
CA PRO A 857 -39.90 -10.17 20.32
C PRO A 857 -40.73 -8.88 20.37
N GLY A 858 -40.56 -7.99 19.38
CA GLY A 858 -41.24 -6.69 19.31
C GLY A 858 -40.70 -5.60 20.25
N GLU A 859 -39.74 -5.91 21.13
CA GLU A 859 -39.16 -4.93 22.06
C GLU A 859 -38.19 -3.98 21.32
N ALA A 860 -38.24 -2.68 21.68
CA ALA A 860 -37.36 -1.66 21.14
C ALA A 860 -36.25 -1.27 22.14
N MET A 861 -35.00 -1.35 21.68
CA MET A 861 -33.83 -0.79 22.32
C MET A 861 -33.67 0.68 21.95
N LYS A 862 -33.50 1.55 22.94
CA LYS A 862 -33.05 2.95 22.78
C LYS A 862 -31.90 3.22 23.73
N ARG A 863 -30.70 3.46 23.20
CA ARG A 863 -29.48 3.66 23.99
C ARG A 863 -28.84 5.02 23.69
N PRO A 864 -28.84 5.95 24.66
CA PRO A 864 -28.09 7.19 24.53
C PRO A 864 -26.59 6.92 24.67
N VAL A 865 -25.79 7.55 23.82
CA VAL A 865 -24.33 7.47 23.77
C VAL A 865 -23.78 8.89 23.73
N GLN A 866 -22.98 9.22 24.73
CA GLN A 866 -22.29 10.51 24.80
C GLN A 866 -21.02 10.46 23.95
N PHE A 867 -20.72 11.53 23.22
CA PHE A 867 -19.49 11.68 22.46
C PHE A 867 -19.01 13.14 22.45
N THR A 868 -17.71 13.36 22.23
CA THR A 868 -17.12 14.70 22.18
C THR A 868 -16.24 14.79 20.92
N PRO A 869 -16.69 15.52 19.89
CA PRO A 869 -15.92 15.67 18.65
C PRO A 869 -14.56 16.32 18.90
N ARG A 870 -13.49 15.75 18.33
CA ARG A 870 -12.11 16.28 18.41
C ARG A 870 -11.59 16.79 17.07
N MET A 871 -12.31 16.51 15.99
CA MET A 871 -11.95 16.90 14.64
C MET A 871 -13.15 17.54 13.94
N SER A 872 -12.90 18.67 13.28
CA SER A 872 -13.90 19.34 12.45
C SER A 872 -14.10 18.63 11.10
N GLY A 873 -15.16 19.02 10.40
CA GLY A 873 -15.56 18.49 9.09
C GLY A 873 -16.59 17.37 9.16
N SER A 874 -16.81 16.71 8.02
CA SER A 874 -17.73 15.57 7.93
C SER A 874 -17.13 14.36 8.65
N LYS A 875 -17.90 13.80 9.60
CA LYS A 875 -17.54 12.65 10.44
C LYS A 875 -18.66 11.62 10.41
N MET A 876 -18.35 10.37 10.72
CA MET A 876 -19.34 9.28 10.75
C MET A 876 -19.36 8.63 12.12
N LEU A 877 -20.55 8.58 12.71
CA LEU A 877 -20.84 7.76 13.88
C LEU A 877 -21.48 6.46 13.37
N GLN A 878 -20.92 5.32 13.75
CA GLN A 878 -21.39 4.01 13.34
C GLN A 878 -21.69 3.13 14.55
N ALA A 879 -22.71 2.28 14.39
CA ALA A 879 -23.13 1.30 15.36
C ALA A 879 -23.20 -0.09 14.71
N SER A 880 -22.78 -1.10 15.45
CA SER A 880 -22.92 -2.51 15.08
C SER A 880 -23.49 -3.31 16.24
N LEU A 881 -24.55 -4.07 16.04
CA LEU A 881 -25.14 -4.95 17.04
C LEU A 881 -24.90 -6.40 16.62
N VAL A 882 -24.02 -7.09 17.33
CA VAL A 882 -23.75 -8.52 17.10
C VAL A 882 -24.73 -9.33 17.93
N LEU A 883 -25.61 -10.08 17.28
CA LEU A 883 -26.59 -10.96 17.92
C LEU A 883 -26.00 -12.36 18.08
N THR A 884 -25.69 -12.74 19.31
CA THR A 884 -24.92 -13.97 19.61
C THR A 884 -25.71 -15.25 19.41
N ASN A 885 -27.03 -15.22 19.62
CA ASN A 885 -27.89 -16.40 19.46
C ASN A 885 -28.39 -16.61 18.02
N LEU A 886 -28.31 -15.58 17.17
CA LEU A 886 -28.73 -15.63 15.77
C LEU A 886 -27.56 -15.57 14.79
N SER A 887 -26.32 -15.42 15.26
CA SER A 887 -25.12 -15.25 14.42
C SER A 887 -25.25 -14.14 13.36
N SER A 888 -26.02 -13.09 13.65
CA SER A 888 -26.26 -11.95 12.77
C SER A 888 -25.56 -10.69 13.29
N VAL A 889 -25.11 -9.81 12.39
CA VAL A 889 -24.62 -8.47 12.75
C VAL A 889 -25.51 -7.43 12.07
N LEU A 890 -26.07 -6.53 12.87
CA LEU A 890 -26.85 -5.40 12.38
C LEU A 890 -25.97 -4.16 12.38
N HIS A 891 -26.16 -3.29 11.41
CA HIS A 891 -25.38 -2.06 11.26
C HIS A 891 -26.28 -0.84 11.16
N GLY A 892 -25.74 0.31 11.56
CA GLY A 892 -26.32 1.63 11.32
C GLY A 892 -25.26 2.70 11.40
N PHE A 893 -25.50 3.82 10.74
CA PHE A 893 -24.57 4.95 10.76
C PHE A 893 -25.30 6.27 10.59
N LYS A 894 -24.63 7.33 11.00
CA LYS A 894 -25.06 8.72 10.80
C LYS A 894 -23.84 9.57 10.50
N THR A 895 -23.95 10.38 9.45
CA THR A 895 -22.94 11.39 9.13
C THR A 895 -23.23 12.66 9.91
N ILE A 896 -22.19 13.30 10.42
CA ILE A 896 -22.23 14.48 11.29
C ILE A 896 -21.30 15.52 10.70
N ASN A 897 -21.75 16.76 10.55
CA ASN A 897 -20.86 17.86 10.17
C ASN A 897 -20.41 18.60 11.43
N VAL A 898 -19.14 18.46 11.81
CA VAL A 898 -18.57 19.05 13.02
C VAL A 898 -17.97 20.42 12.67
N LYS A 899 -18.45 21.49 13.32
CA LYS A 899 -17.93 22.84 13.12
C LYS A 899 -16.67 23.07 13.98
N GLN A 900 -15.72 23.83 13.43
CA GLN A 900 -14.64 24.43 14.22
C GLN A 900 -15.26 25.59 15.02
N ASP A 901 -14.95 25.69 16.32
CA ASP A 901 -15.39 26.82 17.16
C ASP A 901 -14.62 28.11 16.83
#